data_AF-A0A7W0NQT4-F1
#
_entry.id   AF-A0A7W0NQT4-F1
#
_cell.length_a   1.000
_cell.length_b   1.000
_cell.length_c   1.000
_cell.angle_alpha   90.00
_cell.angle_beta   90.00
_cell.angle_gamma   90.00
#
_symmetry.space_group_name_H-M   'P 1'
#
loop_
_entity.id
_entity.type
_entity.pdbx_description
1 polymer ?
#
loop_
_entity_poly.entity_id
_entity_poly.type
_entity_poly.pdbx_seq_one_letter_code
_entity_poly.pdbx_strand_id
1 'polypeptide(L)'
;MLTSLVNDASATETGDARTEQLIEEIRSGKWRTSIERIRQVYSEVMERTGSDRKAAREAVAADKKKLPGVLWSGQFTNRERPAAEKLTTHSGLLCADLDGLGQRLPDVREKILTSPHLWALFLSPTADGLKAVFRVAPEAEKHLASFHAVKKHVLQLTGEQVDESCKDLARLCFVSFDPDAHQNPAAIELTPLIVEVAKPNTARAPSPAEIGIRQRISVDLLGQIEWTSETSGFCVCPGRHLHETGNGDRDCELYLDKVPTIYCFHGHCKGIEADVNRELRSRIGKAESAKGREQSADDREDLEPDDEEKPTPKSAATRLVQFAEEFAFFHDPQSRAFVCLDLNGHSEIWPVNSLQFRNLLAKEFYHRTRKAINRNALADAVTTLQGRALFDCPEKPVFLRVAPHDEGILVDLCDPQWRVVEITCDGWRILEKSPVGFIRTGSMRSLPEPTPGGSINPLWDILNVTPGQRPLVAGALLNYFHPAGPFFVTNLVGEQGTAKSCAARILRMLIDPNETPLRSPPRTEQDLLVQAASNRCVALDNLSTLPPWLSDSLCRLATGGGHSARSLYTDAEEFTLSVKRPVILNGIEDVAARPDLAERALQIELETIPEDRRMTEKELWRKFEAARPQIFSAILDAIVCALRELPKVKLDSLPRMADAALWATAGETAFGLEGGTFMDAYSMKW
;
A
#
# COMPACT_ATOMS: atom_id res chain seq x y z
N MET A 1 -19.32 31.47 9.75
CA MET A 1 -19.21 31.29 8.28
C MET A 1 -20.57 30.89 7.75
N LEU A 2 -20.81 30.92 6.43
CA LEU A 2 -22.06 30.43 5.83
C LEU A 2 -21.83 29.10 5.13
N THR A 3 -22.83 28.22 5.20
CA THR A 3 -22.88 26.92 4.56
C THR A 3 -24.31 26.64 4.09
N SER A 4 -24.48 25.77 3.12
CA SER A 4 -25.83 25.32 2.73
C SER A 4 -26.36 24.20 3.63
N LEU A 5 -27.65 24.29 3.92
CA LEU A 5 -28.46 23.29 4.60
C LEU A 5 -29.54 22.80 3.62
N VAL A 6 -29.78 21.49 3.59
CA VAL A 6 -30.91 20.88 2.87
C VAL A 6 -31.84 20.20 3.86
N ASN A 7 -33.12 20.11 3.51
CA ASN A 7 -34.16 19.56 4.40
C ASN A 7 -34.00 18.05 4.64
N ASP A 8 -33.51 17.31 3.66
CA ASP A 8 -33.32 15.86 3.72
C ASP A 8 -32.30 15.33 2.68
N ALA A 9 -32.06 14.02 2.68
CA ALA A 9 -31.11 13.38 1.79
C ALA A 9 -31.48 13.44 0.29
N SER A 10 -32.73 13.70 -0.06
CA SER A 10 -33.23 13.79 -1.44
C SER A 10 -33.38 15.23 -1.95
N ALA A 11 -33.53 16.19 -1.03
CA ALA A 11 -33.69 17.61 -1.37
C ALA A 11 -32.47 18.16 -2.15
N THR A 12 -32.75 18.82 -3.27
CA THR A 12 -31.74 19.53 -4.08
C THR A 12 -31.69 21.02 -3.77
N GLU A 13 -32.80 21.60 -3.31
CA GLU A 13 -32.87 23.00 -2.87
C GLU A 13 -32.07 23.22 -1.58
N THR A 14 -31.26 24.27 -1.58
CA THR A 14 -30.36 24.63 -0.48
C THR A 14 -30.80 25.94 0.16
N GLY A 15 -30.78 25.99 1.50
CA GLY A 15 -30.92 27.22 2.28
C GLY A 15 -29.60 27.60 2.93
N ASP A 16 -29.36 28.88 3.16
CA ASP A 16 -28.16 29.34 3.86
C ASP A 16 -28.29 29.18 5.38
N ALA A 17 -27.23 28.67 6.01
CA ALA A 17 -27.14 28.52 7.45
C ALA A 17 -25.80 29.04 7.98
N ARG A 18 -25.84 29.69 9.15
CA ARG A 18 -24.63 30.10 9.88
C ARG A 18 -24.01 28.89 10.57
N THR A 19 -22.74 28.62 10.29
CA THR A 19 -22.02 27.45 10.81
C THR A 19 -22.00 27.44 12.35
N GLU A 20 -21.82 28.59 12.99
CA GLU A 20 -21.83 28.73 14.46
C GLU A 20 -23.20 28.37 15.05
N GLN A 21 -24.28 28.81 14.41
CA GLN A 21 -25.64 28.50 14.83
C GLN A 21 -25.93 27.00 14.68
N LEU A 22 -25.46 26.36 13.61
CA LEU A 22 -25.65 24.92 13.41
C LEU A 22 -25.02 24.09 14.54
N ILE A 23 -23.81 24.46 15.00
CA ILE A 23 -23.18 23.76 16.13
C ILE A 23 -23.97 23.98 17.42
N GLU A 24 -24.49 25.18 17.65
CA GLU A 24 -25.35 25.45 18.81
C GLU A 24 -26.69 24.70 18.74
N GLU A 25 -27.26 24.52 17.55
CA GLU A 25 -28.48 23.72 17.34
C GLU A 25 -28.23 22.21 17.54
N ILE A 26 -27.05 21.71 17.15
CA ILE A 26 -26.60 20.34 17.44
C ILE A 26 -26.39 20.16 18.96
N ARG A 27 -25.87 21.18 19.66
CA ARG A 27 -25.60 21.15 21.09
C ARG A 27 -26.87 21.24 21.94
N SER A 28 -27.73 22.21 21.64
CA SER A 28 -29.00 22.46 22.34
C SER A 28 -30.09 21.43 22.03
N GLY A 29 -29.90 20.64 20.97
CA GLY A 29 -30.76 19.50 20.66
C GLY A 29 -31.98 19.82 19.82
N LYS A 30 -31.86 20.72 18.83
CA LYS A 30 -32.93 21.02 17.85
C LYS A 30 -33.49 19.76 17.17
N TRP A 31 -32.65 18.75 16.93
CA TRP A 31 -33.03 17.48 16.30
C TRP A 31 -33.04 16.29 17.27
N ARG A 32 -32.98 16.53 18.58
CA ARG A 32 -32.81 15.52 19.63
C ARG A 32 -33.77 14.34 19.49
N THR A 33 -35.07 14.60 19.34
CA THR A 33 -36.10 13.55 19.23
C THR A 33 -35.85 12.59 18.07
N SER A 34 -35.44 13.10 16.91
CA SER A 34 -35.17 12.27 15.73
C SER A 34 -33.88 11.47 15.89
N ILE A 35 -32.85 12.08 16.50
CA ILE A 35 -31.55 11.45 16.72
C ILE A 35 -31.61 10.38 17.80
N GLU A 36 -32.30 10.63 18.91
CA GLU A 36 -32.49 9.63 19.98
C GLU A 36 -33.25 8.41 19.48
N ARG A 37 -34.29 8.59 18.65
CA ARG A 37 -34.97 7.48 17.97
C ARG A 37 -34.01 6.66 17.10
N ILE A 38 -33.16 7.32 16.30
CA ILE A 38 -32.17 6.64 15.46
C ILE A 38 -31.18 5.84 16.31
N ARG A 39 -30.67 6.43 17.40
CA ARG A 39 -29.74 5.78 18.32
C ARG A 39 -30.37 4.58 19.02
N GLN A 40 -31.62 4.70 19.46
CA GLN A 40 -32.36 3.61 20.08
C GLN A 40 -32.48 2.41 19.13
N VAL A 41 -33.00 2.63 17.91
CA VAL A 41 -33.15 1.54 16.92
C VAL A 41 -31.79 0.94 16.55
N TYR A 42 -30.75 1.77 16.41
CA TYR A 42 -29.39 1.29 16.13
C TYR A 42 -28.88 0.36 17.23
N SER A 43 -28.98 0.77 18.50
CA SER A 43 -28.53 -0.01 19.65
C SER A 43 -29.34 -1.31 19.82
N GLU A 44 -30.66 -1.27 19.69
CA GLU A 44 -31.53 -2.46 19.79
C GLU A 44 -31.15 -3.52 18.75
N VAL A 45 -30.85 -3.10 17.51
CA VAL A 45 -30.41 -4.03 16.46
C VAL A 45 -29.01 -4.55 16.73
N MET A 46 -28.08 -3.71 17.19
CA MET A 46 -26.72 -4.12 17.57
C MET A 46 -26.75 -5.18 18.69
N GLU A 47 -27.60 -5.01 19.70
CA GLU A 47 -27.75 -5.98 20.80
C GLU A 47 -28.35 -7.29 20.31
N ARG A 48 -29.46 -7.23 19.55
CA ARG A 48 -30.17 -8.43 19.07
C ARG A 48 -29.34 -9.28 18.10
N THR A 49 -28.43 -8.67 17.35
CA THR A 49 -27.65 -9.33 16.29
C THR A 49 -26.23 -9.71 16.71
N GLY A 50 -25.82 -9.45 17.95
CA GLY A 50 -24.46 -9.73 18.39
C GLY A 50 -23.41 -8.79 17.78
N SER A 51 -23.73 -7.49 17.68
CA SER A 51 -22.89 -6.43 17.11
C SER A 51 -22.78 -6.38 15.58
N ASP A 52 -23.80 -6.82 14.84
CA ASP A 52 -23.86 -6.64 13.38
C ASP A 52 -24.17 -5.18 13.00
N ARG A 53 -23.10 -4.42 12.74
CA ARG A 53 -23.17 -3.02 12.30
C ARG A 53 -23.87 -2.85 10.96
N LYS A 54 -23.82 -3.83 10.06
CA LYS A 54 -24.45 -3.71 8.75
C LYS A 54 -25.97 -3.73 8.90
N ALA A 55 -26.50 -4.70 9.64
CA ALA A 55 -27.92 -4.80 9.95
C ALA A 55 -28.42 -3.55 10.70
N ALA A 56 -27.66 -3.05 11.68
CA ALA A 56 -28.02 -1.84 12.43
C ALA A 56 -28.06 -0.59 11.55
N ARG A 57 -27.11 -0.43 10.61
CA ARG A 57 -27.10 0.68 9.65
C ARG A 57 -28.27 0.62 8.67
N GLU A 58 -28.62 -0.57 8.19
CA GLU A 58 -29.77 -0.78 7.30
C GLU A 58 -31.09 -0.41 7.99
N ALA A 59 -31.26 -0.82 9.26
CA ALA A 59 -32.46 -0.54 10.05
C ALA A 59 -32.76 0.96 10.24
N VAL A 60 -31.72 1.80 10.35
CA VAL A 60 -31.86 3.25 10.56
C VAL A 60 -31.74 4.08 9.29
N ALA A 61 -31.48 3.46 8.13
CA ALA A 61 -31.17 4.17 6.89
C ALA A 61 -32.31 5.11 6.44
N ALA A 62 -33.56 4.65 6.55
CA ALA A 62 -34.74 5.44 6.17
C ALA A 62 -34.93 6.68 7.06
N ASP A 63 -34.77 6.52 8.38
CA ASP A 63 -34.92 7.62 9.33
C ASP A 63 -33.74 8.61 9.23
N LYS A 64 -32.51 8.14 8.98
CA LYS A 64 -31.36 9.02 8.69
C LYS A 64 -31.58 9.87 7.43
N LYS A 65 -32.18 9.31 6.38
CA LYS A 65 -32.44 10.03 5.12
C LYS A 65 -33.41 11.20 5.28
N LYS A 66 -34.25 11.22 6.33
CA LYS A 66 -35.18 12.30 6.65
C LYS A 66 -34.53 13.45 7.43
N LEU A 67 -33.30 13.26 7.91
CA LEU A 67 -32.59 14.31 8.63
C LEU A 67 -32.12 15.40 7.67
N PRO A 68 -32.17 16.68 8.08
CA PRO A 68 -31.47 17.74 7.38
C PRO A 68 -29.98 17.43 7.24
N GLY A 69 -29.37 17.98 6.20
CA GLY A 69 -27.94 17.80 5.96
C GLY A 69 -27.23 19.09 5.61
N VAL A 70 -26.01 19.22 6.12
CA VAL A 70 -25.14 20.39 5.98
C VAL A 70 -24.08 20.10 4.93
N LEU A 71 -23.82 21.07 4.06
CA LEU A 71 -22.75 21.05 3.06
C LEU A 71 -21.57 21.88 3.54
N TRP A 72 -20.83 21.35 4.52
CA TRP A 72 -19.84 22.11 5.30
C TRP A 72 -18.84 22.92 4.48
N SER A 73 -18.51 22.48 3.27
CA SER A 73 -17.57 23.12 2.34
C SER A 73 -17.99 24.49 1.84
N GLY A 74 -19.27 24.87 1.91
CA GLY A 74 -19.69 26.16 1.37
C GLY A 74 -21.18 26.34 1.14
N GLN A 75 -21.50 27.45 0.49
CA GLN A 75 -22.81 27.79 -0.01
C GLN A 75 -22.95 27.31 -1.45
N PHE A 76 -24.09 26.72 -1.76
CA PHE A 76 -24.43 26.19 -3.06
C PHE A 76 -25.78 26.73 -3.50
N THR A 77 -25.96 26.98 -4.80
CA THR A 77 -27.26 27.36 -5.36
C THR A 77 -28.27 26.20 -5.30
N ASN A 78 -27.78 24.97 -5.45
CA ASN A 78 -28.50 23.71 -5.26
C ASN A 78 -27.48 22.57 -5.09
N ARG A 79 -27.95 21.35 -4.82
CA ARG A 79 -27.10 20.15 -4.62
C ARG A 79 -26.90 19.29 -5.87
N GLU A 80 -27.23 19.80 -7.05
CA GLU A 80 -27.08 19.05 -8.31
C GLU A 80 -25.61 18.97 -8.75
N ARG A 81 -25.31 18.03 -9.65
CA ARG A 81 -23.98 17.89 -10.22
C ARG A 81 -23.84 18.69 -11.53
N PRO A 82 -22.65 19.20 -11.85
CA PRO A 82 -21.41 19.12 -11.06
C PRO A 82 -21.38 20.16 -9.92
N ALA A 83 -21.03 19.73 -8.71
CA ALA A 83 -21.08 20.56 -7.50
C ALA A 83 -20.21 21.82 -7.57
N ALA A 84 -19.10 21.78 -8.31
CA ALA A 84 -18.21 22.92 -8.48
C ALA A 84 -18.89 24.11 -9.19
N GLU A 85 -19.84 23.85 -10.10
CA GLU A 85 -20.62 24.90 -10.79
C GLU A 85 -21.73 25.48 -9.91
N LYS A 86 -22.13 24.76 -8.87
CA LYS A 86 -23.20 25.17 -7.94
C LYS A 86 -22.65 25.89 -6.72
N LEU A 87 -21.36 25.76 -6.42
CA LEU A 87 -20.71 26.42 -5.30
C LEU A 87 -20.62 27.92 -5.56
N THR A 88 -21.26 28.72 -4.70
CA THR A 88 -21.18 30.19 -4.75
C THR A 88 -20.00 30.70 -3.94
N THR A 89 -19.83 30.17 -2.72
CA THR A 89 -18.76 30.57 -1.79
C THR A 89 -18.28 29.37 -0.99
N HIS A 90 -16.98 29.08 -1.02
CA HIS A 90 -16.40 28.06 -0.14
C HIS A 90 -16.27 28.61 1.29
N SER A 91 -16.70 27.83 2.28
CA SER A 91 -16.73 28.25 3.70
C SER A 91 -15.36 28.26 4.37
N GLY A 92 -14.37 27.56 3.79
CA GLY A 92 -13.08 27.27 4.44
C GLY A 92 -13.17 26.15 5.47
N LEU A 93 -14.21 25.31 5.41
CA LEU A 93 -14.40 24.16 6.29
C LEU A 93 -14.47 22.85 5.48
N LEU A 94 -14.04 21.75 6.10
CA LEU A 94 -14.17 20.40 5.53
C LEU A 94 -14.58 19.42 6.62
N CYS A 95 -15.62 18.62 6.36
CA CYS A 95 -16.08 17.61 7.30
C CYS A 95 -15.45 16.25 7.00
N ALA A 96 -14.68 15.75 7.96
CA ALA A 96 -14.20 14.39 8.02
C ALA A 96 -15.19 13.50 8.79
N ASP A 97 -15.62 12.43 8.14
CA ASP A 97 -16.52 11.44 8.72
C ASP A 97 -15.74 10.24 9.24
N LEU A 98 -15.93 9.92 10.52
CA LEU A 98 -15.27 8.82 11.22
C LEU A 98 -16.33 7.85 11.74
N ASP A 99 -16.53 6.75 11.04
CA ASP A 99 -17.56 5.77 11.32
C ASP A 99 -17.00 4.52 12.02
N GLY A 100 -17.82 3.87 12.85
CA GLY A 100 -17.50 2.54 13.40
C GLY A 100 -16.42 2.56 14.49
N LEU A 101 -16.34 3.63 15.27
CA LEU A 101 -15.35 3.80 16.32
C LEU A 101 -15.59 2.85 17.51
N GLY A 102 -16.85 2.52 17.81
CA GLY A 102 -17.20 1.63 18.93
C GLY A 102 -16.56 2.07 20.25
N GLN A 103 -15.92 1.14 20.96
CA GLN A 103 -15.27 1.40 22.26
C GLN A 103 -14.10 2.40 22.18
N ARG A 104 -13.57 2.68 20.98
CA ARG A 104 -12.46 3.62 20.77
C ARG A 104 -12.92 5.08 20.67
N LEU A 105 -14.23 5.33 20.60
CA LEU A 105 -14.79 6.66 20.38
C LEU A 105 -14.28 7.71 21.39
N PRO A 106 -14.21 7.45 22.71
CA PRO A 106 -13.72 8.43 23.67
C PRO A 106 -12.27 8.85 23.43
N ASP A 107 -11.37 7.87 23.23
CA ASP A 107 -9.95 8.10 22.95
C ASP A 107 -9.76 8.87 21.63
N VAL A 108 -10.48 8.49 20.57
CA VAL A 108 -10.43 9.18 19.28
C VAL A 108 -10.94 10.61 19.41
N ARG A 109 -12.00 10.84 20.21
CA ARG A 109 -12.54 12.19 20.49
C ARG A 109 -11.49 13.06 21.17
N GLU A 110 -10.87 12.56 22.24
CA GLU A 110 -9.82 13.28 22.98
C GLU A 110 -8.64 13.65 22.09
N LYS A 111 -8.16 12.71 21.27
CA LYS A 111 -7.07 12.96 20.33
C LYS A 111 -7.44 14.05 19.32
N ILE A 112 -8.63 13.99 18.71
CA ILE A 112 -9.06 15.00 17.73
C ILE A 112 -9.15 16.39 18.37
N LEU A 113 -9.63 16.49 19.62
CA LEU A 113 -9.72 17.77 20.35
C LEU A 113 -8.36 18.46 20.54
N THR A 114 -7.24 17.73 20.48
CA THR A 114 -5.89 18.33 20.53
C THR A 114 -5.47 19.03 19.23
N SER A 115 -6.19 18.82 18.14
CA SER A 115 -5.83 19.36 16.83
C SER A 115 -6.05 20.88 16.76
N PRO A 116 -5.01 21.69 16.45
CA PRO A 116 -5.18 23.13 16.28
C PRO A 116 -6.02 23.50 15.04
N HIS A 117 -6.20 22.54 14.12
CA HIS A 117 -6.97 22.71 12.88
C HIS A 117 -8.45 22.36 13.02
N LEU A 118 -8.85 21.77 14.16
CA LEU A 118 -10.22 21.37 14.39
C LEU A 118 -11.08 22.60 14.64
N TRP A 119 -12.14 22.77 13.85
CA TRP A 119 -13.12 23.84 14.01
C TRP A 119 -14.37 23.40 14.77
N ALA A 120 -14.87 22.19 14.53
CA ALA A 120 -15.96 21.62 15.33
C ALA A 120 -15.89 20.09 15.39
N LEU A 121 -16.42 19.51 16.48
CA LEU A 121 -16.48 18.06 16.67
C LEU A 121 -17.78 17.68 17.37
N PHE A 122 -18.49 16.69 16.82
CA PHE A 122 -19.72 16.18 17.40
C PHE A 122 -19.98 14.72 17.04
N LEU A 123 -20.82 14.04 17.81
CA LEU A 123 -21.26 12.66 17.54
C LEU A 123 -22.04 12.56 16.23
N SER A 124 -21.82 11.48 15.50
CA SER A 124 -22.68 11.09 14.37
C SER A 124 -24.12 10.78 14.82
N PRO A 125 -25.10 10.74 13.89
CA PRO A 125 -26.49 10.43 14.23
C PRO A 125 -26.67 9.11 14.98
N THR A 126 -25.85 8.10 14.70
CA THR A 126 -25.92 6.78 15.36
C THR A 126 -25.06 6.69 16.64
N ALA A 127 -24.29 7.72 16.98
CA ALA A 127 -23.30 7.71 18.06
C ALA A 127 -22.20 6.62 17.96
N ASP A 128 -22.09 5.88 16.86
CA ASP A 128 -21.02 4.90 16.60
C ASP A 128 -19.80 5.55 15.92
N GLY A 129 -19.77 6.88 15.82
CA GLY A 129 -18.79 7.64 15.06
C GLY A 129 -18.81 9.13 15.37
N LEU A 130 -17.84 9.87 14.82
CA LEU A 130 -17.64 11.30 15.01
C LEU A 130 -17.68 12.05 13.67
N LYS A 131 -18.19 13.28 13.70
CA LYS A 131 -18.06 14.25 12.60
C LYS A 131 -17.08 15.32 13.04
N ALA A 132 -15.92 15.37 12.39
CA ALA A 132 -14.87 16.34 12.68
C ALA A 132 -14.80 17.37 11.54
N VAL A 133 -15.05 18.63 11.83
CA VAL A 133 -14.99 19.73 10.85
C VAL A 133 -13.67 20.48 11.04
N PHE A 134 -12.84 20.52 10.00
CA PHE A 134 -11.52 21.15 10.01
C PHE A 134 -11.52 22.46 9.24
N ARG A 135 -10.67 23.41 9.67
CA ARG A 135 -10.37 24.63 8.93
C ARG A 135 -9.43 24.31 7.78
N VAL A 136 -9.80 24.67 6.57
CA VAL A 136 -9.04 24.41 5.34
C VAL A 136 -9.03 25.63 4.43
N ALA A 137 -8.19 25.59 3.40
CA ALA A 137 -8.08 26.65 2.41
C ALA A 137 -9.46 26.95 1.77
N PRO A 138 -9.89 28.24 1.69
CA PRO A 138 -11.22 28.63 1.23
C PRO A 138 -11.38 28.64 -0.30
N GLU A 139 -10.60 27.86 -1.04
CA GLU A 139 -10.68 27.76 -2.50
C GLU A 139 -11.17 26.38 -2.95
N ALA A 140 -12.18 26.36 -3.80
CA ALA A 140 -12.79 25.14 -4.32
C ALA A 140 -11.77 24.22 -5.04
N GLU A 141 -10.83 24.81 -5.78
CA GLU A 141 -9.78 24.10 -6.51
C GLU A 141 -8.84 23.33 -5.57
N LYS A 142 -8.66 23.82 -4.35
CA LYS A 142 -7.82 23.19 -3.34
C LYS A 142 -8.60 22.18 -2.49
N HIS A 143 -9.91 22.02 -2.66
CA HIS A 143 -10.73 21.18 -1.79
C HIS A 143 -10.26 19.72 -1.74
N LEU A 144 -9.90 19.12 -2.88
CA LEU A 144 -9.38 17.75 -2.91
C LEU A 144 -8.01 17.63 -2.22
N ALA A 145 -7.15 18.62 -2.40
CA ALA A 145 -5.85 18.73 -1.73
C ALA A 145 -6.02 18.91 -0.20
N SER A 146 -6.98 19.72 0.21
CA SER A 146 -7.39 19.92 1.61
C SER A 146 -7.96 18.63 2.21
N PHE A 147 -8.76 17.86 1.45
CA PHE A 147 -9.25 16.56 1.89
C PHE A 147 -8.10 15.59 2.18
N HIS A 148 -7.11 15.49 1.29
CA HIS A 148 -5.94 14.65 1.53
C HIS A 148 -5.12 15.11 2.75
N ALA A 149 -4.99 16.43 2.97
CA ALA A 149 -4.35 16.97 4.16
C ALA A 149 -5.09 16.57 5.44
N VAL A 150 -6.41 16.75 5.47
CA VAL A 150 -7.27 16.36 6.60
C VAL A 150 -7.19 14.85 6.84
N LYS A 151 -7.27 14.03 5.80
CA LYS A 151 -7.15 12.56 5.90
C LYS A 151 -5.82 12.14 6.52
N LYS A 152 -4.72 12.73 6.06
CA LYS A 152 -3.38 12.46 6.60
C LYS A 152 -3.28 12.89 8.06
N HIS A 153 -3.76 14.08 8.39
CA HIS A 153 -3.72 14.65 9.74
C HIS A 153 -4.51 13.80 10.74
N VAL A 154 -5.75 13.41 10.39
CA VAL A 154 -6.59 12.55 11.22
C VAL A 154 -5.94 11.18 11.42
N LEU A 155 -5.43 10.55 10.35
CA LEU A 155 -4.75 9.26 10.44
C LEU A 155 -3.52 9.31 11.36
N GLN A 156 -2.73 10.38 11.28
CA GLN A 156 -1.56 10.56 12.14
C GLN A 156 -1.94 10.80 13.62
N LEU A 157 -3.04 11.51 13.85
CA LEU A 157 -3.48 11.89 15.18
C LEU A 157 -4.19 10.74 15.92
N THR A 158 -4.97 9.93 15.21
CA THR A 158 -5.88 8.94 15.81
C THR A 158 -5.64 7.50 15.35
N GLY A 159 -4.99 7.30 14.21
CA GLY A 159 -4.92 6.00 13.52
C GLY A 159 -6.18 5.62 12.73
N GLU A 160 -7.22 6.47 12.71
CA GLU A 160 -8.47 6.21 12.01
C GLU A 160 -8.47 6.75 10.56
N GLN A 161 -9.25 6.10 9.70
CA GLN A 161 -9.45 6.51 8.32
C GLN A 161 -10.70 7.38 8.17
N VAL A 162 -10.61 8.41 7.33
CA VAL A 162 -11.75 9.26 6.94
C VAL A 162 -12.47 8.66 5.73
N ASP A 163 -13.81 8.73 5.70
CA ASP A 163 -14.61 8.33 4.52
C ASP A 163 -14.13 9.05 3.25
N GLU A 164 -13.78 8.26 2.22
CA GLU A 164 -13.32 8.74 0.91
C GLU A 164 -14.33 9.63 0.19
N SER A 165 -15.61 9.49 0.51
CA SER A 165 -16.68 10.31 -0.05
C SER A 165 -16.61 11.78 0.43
N CYS A 166 -15.90 12.05 1.53
CA CYS A 166 -15.71 13.41 2.04
C CYS A 166 -14.81 14.29 1.17
N LYS A 167 -14.23 13.77 0.08
CA LYS A 167 -13.55 14.56 -0.95
C LYS A 167 -14.51 15.32 -1.87
N ASP A 168 -15.79 14.93 -1.90
CA ASP A 168 -16.80 15.57 -2.73
C ASP A 168 -17.15 16.96 -2.16
N LEU A 169 -17.01 18.00 -2.98
CA LEU A 169 -17.33 19.39 -2.60
C LEU A 169 -18.71 19.51 -1.95
N ALA A 170 -19.76 18.94 -2.52
CA ALA A 170 -21.11 18.97 -1.94
C ALA A 170 -21.42 17.75 -1.06
N ARG A 171 -20.44 17.23 -0.29
CA ARG A 171 -20.68 16.08 0.60
C ARG A 171 -21.68 16.46 1.69
N LEU A 172 -22.80 15.73 1.69
CA LEU A 172 -23.84 15.86 2.69
C LEU A 172 -23.40 15.28 4.04
N CYS A 173 -23.45 16.09 5.09
CA CYS A 173 -23.32 15.64 6.47
C CYS A 173 -24.64 15.83 7.21
N PHE A 174 -25.31 14.74 7.60
CA PHE A 174 -26.53 14.84 8.39
C PHE A 174 -26.30 15.59 9.70
N VAL A 175 -27.28 16.40 10.09
CA VAL A 175 -27.33 17.01 11.42
C VAL A 175 -27.42 15.94 12.50
N SER A 176 -27.06 16.30 13.73
CA SER A 176 -26.99 15.37 14.86
C SER A 176 -27.43 16.04 16.15
N PHE A 177 -27.28 15.32 17.26
CA PHE A 177 -27.42 15.84 18.62
C PHE A 177 -26.23 15.38 19.45
N ASP A 178 -25.49 16.34 20.01
CA ASP A 178 -24.37 16.07 20.90
C ASP A 178 -24.25 17.24 21.91
N PRO A 179 -24.62 17.05 23.18
CA PRO A 179 -24.49 18.10 24.19
C PRO A 179 -23.03 18.53 24.42
N ASP A 180 -22.07 17.65 24.08
CA ASP A 180 -20.64 17.92 24.20
C ASP A 180 -20.04 18.43 22.88
N ALA A 181 -20.87 18.85 21.92
CA ALA A 181 -20.42 19.38 20.64
C ALA A 181 -19.41 20.52 20.84
N HIS A 182 -18.20 20.33 20.36
CA HIS A 182 -17.10 21.27 20.50
C HIS A 182 -17.07 22.23 19.31
N GLN A 183 -16.65 23.47 19.58
CA GLN A 183 -16.38 24.49 18.56
C GLN A 183 -15.15 25.30 18.93
N ASN A 184 -14.27 25.53 17.96
CA ASN A 184 -13.09 26.36 18.06
C ASN A 184 -13.05 27.40 16.92
N PRO A 185 -13.54 28.62 17.15
CA PRO A 185 -13.48 29.70 16.16
C PRO A 185 -12.04 30.11 15.77
N ALA A 186 -11.05 29.81 16.61
CA ALA A 186 -9.64 30.14 16.39
C ALA A 186 -8.85 29.03 15.68
N ALA A 187 -9.54 28.03 15.12
CA ALA A 187 -8.91 26.94 14.37
C ALA A 187 -8.01 27.46 13.24
N ILE A 188 -6.79 26.92 13.16
CA ILE A 188 -5.78 27.32 12.19
C ILE A 188 -6.01 26.53 10.89
N GLU A 189 -5.90 27.21 9.75
CA GLU A 189 -5.99 26.55 8.44
C GLU A 189 -4.98 25.39 8.32
N LEU A 190 -5.48 24.21 7.95
CA LEU A 190 -4.62 23.08 7.58
C LEU A 190 -4.17 23.24 6.14
N THR A 191 -2.85 23.34 5.93
CA THR A 191 -2.26 23.55 4.60
C THR A 191 -2.61 22.40 3.66
N PRO A 192 -3.19 22.67 2.47
CA PRO A 192 -3.50 21.65 1.49
C PRO A 192 -2.24 20.91 1.03
N LEU A 193 -2.34 19.59 0.82
CA LEU A 193 -1.23 18.84 0.23
C LEU A 193 -1.11 19.21 -1.25
N ILE A 194 0.11 19.41 -1.75
CA ILE A 194 0.34 19.61 -3.18
C ILE A 194 -0.05 18.31 -3.89
N VAL A 195 -1.26 18.27 -4.43
CA VAL A 195 -1.72 17.22 -5.33
C VAL A 195 -1.45 17.74 -6.73
N GLU A 196 -0.61 17.06 -7.51
CA GLU A 196 -0.55 17.32 -8.95
C GLU A 196 -1.94 17.06 -9.53
N VAL A 197 -2.69 18.13 -9.82
CA VAL A 197 -4.06 18.03 -10.32
C VAL A 197 -4.00 17.53 -11.77
N ALA A 198 -4.55 16.34 -12.02
CA ALA A 198 -4.86 15.90 -13.37
C ALA A 198 -5.94 16.84 -13.97
N LYS A 199 -5.64 17.48 -15.11
CA LYS A 199 -6.54 18.44 -15.77
C LYS A 199 -7.85 17.79 -16.26
N PRO A 200 -8.97 18.54 -16.30
CA PRO A 200 -10.26 18.06 -16.79
C PRO A 200 -10.24 17.78 -18.30
N ASN A 201 -10.92 16.70 -18.70
CA ASN A 201 -10.95 16.23 -20.09
C ASN A 201 -12.07 16.95 -20.86
N THR A 202 -11.72 17.97 -21.66
CA THR A 202 -12.65 18.69 -22.53
C THR A 202 -12.94 17.86 -23.79
N ALA A 203 -13.89 16.93 -23.71
CA ALA A 203 -14.38 16.23 -24.90
C ALA A 203 -15.32 17.15 -25.72
N ARG A 204 -15.10 17.22 -27.04
CA ARG A 204 -15.94 17.96 -28.00
C ARG A 204 -17.34 17.34 -28.07
N ALA A 205 -18.39 18.16 -28.22
CA ALA A 205 -19.73 17.66 -28.56
C ALA A 205 -19.71 16.99 -29.97
N PRO A 206 -20.43 15.87 -30.16
CA PRO A 206 -20.49 15.18 -31.44
C PRO A 206 -21.33 15.96 -32.45
N SER A 207 -20.93 15.94 -33.71
CA SER A 207 -21.67 16.46 -34.85
C SER A 207 -22.92 15.62 -35.17
N PRO A 208 -23.92 16.13 -35.91
CA PRO A 208 -25.12 15.36 -36.27
C PRO A 208 -24.82 14.03 -36.99
N ALA A 209 -23.76 13.99 -37.80
CA ALA A 209 -23.31 12.78 -38.47
C ALA A 209 -22.66 11.76 -37.51
N GLU A 210 -21.96 12.23 -36.49
CA GLU A 210 -21.42 11.38 -35.40
C GLU A 210 -22.56 10.86 -34.52
N ILE A 211 -23.58 11.68 -34.24
CA ILE A 211 -24.78 11.26 -33.50
C ILE A 211 -25.49 10.09 -34.21
N GLY A 212 -25.68 10.16 -35.53
CA GLY A 212 -26.29 9.06 -36.29
C GLY A 212 -25.48 7.75 -36.25
N ILE A 213 -24.14 7.82 -36.17
CA ILE A 213 -23.28 6.65 -35.99
C ILE A 213 -23.40 6.09 -34.58
N ARG A 214 -23.40 6.97 -33.57
CA ARG A 214 -23.56 6.59 -32.17
C ARG A 214 -24.89 5.88 -31.95
N GLN A 215 -25.99 6.40 -32.51
CA GLN A 215 -27.31 5.78 -32.43
C GLN A 215 -27.31 4.38 -33.05
N ARG A 216 -26.74 4.22 -34.24
CA ARG A 216 -26.67 2.93 -34.93
C ARG A 216 -25.91 1.88 -34.13
N ILE A 217 -24.73 2.24 -33.63
CA ILE A 217 -23.90 1.35 -32.79
C ILE A 217 -24.61 1.00 -31.49
N SER A 218 -25.36 1.95 -30.93
CA SER A 218 -26.14 1.72 -29.71
C SER A 218 -27.26 0.72 -29.96
N VAL A 219 -27.99 0.83 -31.08
CA VAL A 219 -29.04 -0.14 -31.46
C VAL A 219 -28.44 -1.52 -31.74
N ASP A 220 -27.30 -1.60 -32.42
CA ASP A 220 -26.60 -2.88 -32.68
C ASP A 220 -26.15 -3.57 -31.38
N LEU A 221 -25.72 -2.80 -30.38
CA LEU A 221 -25.19 -3.34 -29.13
C LEU A 221 -26.29 -3.65 -28.10
N LEU A 222 -27.33 -2.82 -28.04
CA LEU A 222 -28.34 -2.83 -26.97
C LEU A 222 -29.71 -3.33 -27.44
N GLY A 223 -29.91 -3.53 -28.75
CA GLY A 223 -31.18 -3.91 -29.34
C GLY A 223 -32.11 -2.72 -29.55
N GLN A 224 -33.42 -2.93 -29.41
CA GLN A 224 -34.41 -1.87 -29.65
C GLN A 224 -34.28 -0.75 -28.59
N ILE A 225 -34.09 0.48 -29.06
CA ILE A 225 -34.00 1.70 -28.23
C ILE A 225 -35.18 2.61 -28.56
N GLU A 226 -35.91 3.03 -27.53
CA GLU A 226 -36.94 4.06 -27.63
C GLU A 226 -36.30 5.44 -27.42
N TRP A 227 -36.05 6.15 -28.53
CA TRP A 227 -35.40 7.46 -28.50
C TRP A 227 -36.35 8.55 -28.00
N THR A 228 -35.90 9.32 -27.02
CA THR A 228 -36.61 10.50 -26.49
C THR A 228 -35.99 11.81 -26.97
N SER A 229 -34.76 11.76 -27.48
CA SER A 229 -34.09 12.85 -28.21
C SER A 229 -33.07 12.28 -29.21
N GLU A 230 -32.37 13.15 -29.94
CA GLU A 230 -31.27 12.73 -30.84
C GLU A 230 -30.09 12.09 -30.09
N THR A 231 -29.90 12.39 -28.81
CA THR A 231 -28.76 11.89 -28.01
C THR A 231 -29.16 11.07 -26.81
N SER A 232 -30.46 10.84 -26.58
CA SER A 232 -30.97 10.12 -25.41
C SER A 232 -32.12 9.19 -25.74
N GLY A 233 -32.15 8.04 -25.07
CA GLY A 233 -33.20 7.04 -25.26
C GLY A 233 -33.20 5.98 -24.17
N PHE A 234 -34.23 5.16 -24.17
CA PHE A 234 -34.43 4.07 -23.21
C PHE A 234 -34.34 2.72 -23.89
N CYS A 235 -33.81 1.72 -23.18
CA CYS A 235 -33.75 0.34 -23.65
C CYS A 235 -33.95 -0.66 -22.52
N VAL A 236 -34.21 -1.90 -22.90
CA VAL A 236 -34.27 -3.03 -21.98
C VAL A 236 -32.90 -3.26 -21.35
N CYS A 237 -32.87 -3.59 -20.07
CA CYS A 237 -31.62 -3.86 -19.37
C CYS A 237 -30.82 -5.02 -20.00
N PRO A 238 -29.55 -4.81 -20.39
CA PRO A 238 -28.67 -5.88 -20.86
C PRO A 238 -28.47 -6.99 -19.82
N GLY A 239 -28.60 -6.63 -18.53
CA GLY A 239 -28.52 -7.53 -17.38
C GLY A 239 -29.84 -8.20 -16.98
N ARG A 240 -30.91 -8.11 -17.79
CA ARG A 240 -32.26 -8.63 -17.43
C ARG A 240 -32.30 -10.09 -16.96
N HIS A 241 -31.33 -10.90 -17.36
CA HIS A 241 -31.21 -12.30 -16.97
C HIS A 241 -30.78 -12.49 -15.50
N LEU A 242 -30.33 -11.43 -14.85
CA LEU A 242 -29.96 -11.40 -13.43
C LEU A 242 -31.05 -10.78 -12.54
N HIS A 243 -32.19 -10.37 -13.12
CA HIS A 243 -33.27 -9.74 -12.37
C HIS A 243 -34.19 -10.82 -11.76
N GLU A 244 -34.47 -10.74 -10.47
CA GLU A 244 -35.41 -11.64 -9.77
C GLU A 244 -36.85 -11.09 -9.67
N THR A 245 -37.08 -9.81 -9.99
CA THR A 245 -38.42 -9.18 -10.15
C THR A 245 -38.39 -8.01 -11.13
N GLY A 246 -39.53 -7.74 -11.80
CA GLY A 246 -39.86 -6.52 -12.56
C GLY A 246 -38.93 -6.14 -13.72
N ASN A 247 -39.29 -6.48 -14.96
CA ASN A 247 -38.61 -6.02 -16.18
C ASN A 247 -39.53 -5.10 -16.97
N GLY A 248 -38.99 -3.98 -17.45
CA GLY A 248 -39.68 -3.04 -18.33
C GLY A 248 -38.84 -2.66 -19.55
N ASP A 249 -39.50 -2.12 -20.58
CA ASP A 249 -38.84 -1.73 -21.82
C ASP A 249 -37.96 -0.46 -21.67
N ARG A 250 -37.97 0.16 -20.49
CA ARG A 250 -37.23 1.40 -20.15
C ARG A 250 -36.37 1.28 -18.89
N ASP A 251 -35.76 0.11 -18.68
CA ASP A 251 -34.95 -0.17 -17.48
C ASP A 251 -33.54 0.44 -17.51
N CYS A 252 -33.10 0.90 -18.68
CA CYS A 252 -31.82 1.58 -18.88
C CYS A 252 -31.99 2.85 -19.70
N GLU A 253 -31.26 3.89 -19.33
CA GLU A 253 -31.21 5.17 -20.04
C GLU A 253 -29.83 5.36 -20.67
N LEU A 254 -29.81 5.82 -21.91
CA LEU A 254 -28.62 6.00 -22.73
C LEU A 254 -28.40 7.48 -23.03
N TYR A 255 -27.15 7.94 -22.91
CA TYR A 255 -26.69 9.28 -23.27
C TYR A 255 -25.54 9.21 -24.28
N LEU A 256 -25.64 9.97 -25.38
CA LEU A 256 -24.68 10.00 -26.49
C LEU A 256 -24.10 11.39 -26.75
N ASP A 257 -24.46 12.40 -25.97
CA ASP A 257 -24.10 13.81 -26.14
C ASP A 257 -22.63 14.12 -25.80
N LYS A 258 -22.01 13.32 -24.91
CA LYS A 258 -20.61 13.48 -24.50
C LYS A 258 -19.86 12.15 -24.56
N VAL A 259 -19.51 11.59 -23.40
CA VAL A 259 -18.97 10.23 -23.30
C VAL A 259 -20.16 9.26 -23.33
N PRO A 260 -20.32 8.43 -24.37
CA PRO A 260 -21.46 7.54 -24.48
C PRO A 260 -21.63 6.70 -23.22
N THR A 261 -22.80 6.77 -22.60
CA THR A 261 -23.04 6.12 -21.30
C THR A 261 -24.45 5.55 -21.24
N ILE A 262 -24.56 4.25 -20.97
CA ILE A 262 -25.79 3.60 -20.53
C ILE A 262 -25.78 3.51 -19.00
N TYR A 263 -26.90 3.85 -18.39
CA TYR A 263 -27.14 3.76 -16.97
C TYR A 263 -28.33 2.83 -16.71
N CYS A 264 -28.15 1.87 -15.79
CA CYS A 264 -29.22 0.97 -15.40
C CYS A 264 -29.87 1.45 -14.09
N PHE A 265 -31.21 1.43 -14.02
CA PHE A 265 -31.92 1.77 -12.79
C PHE A 265 -31.81 0.69 -11.70
N HIS A 266 -31.23 -0.48 -12.02
CA HIS A 266 -31.03 -1.60 -11.10
C HIS A 266 -29.61 -1.64 -10.53
N GLY A 267 -29.49 -1.52 -9.21
CA GLY A 267 -28.20 -1.49 -8.51
C GLY A 267 -27.35 -2.77 -8.65
N HIS A 268 -27.96 -3.92 -8.94
CA HIS A 268 -27.26 -5.19 -9.12
C HIS A 268 -26.58 -5.32 -10.49
N CYS A 269 -26.94 -4.48 -11.46
CA CYS A 269 -26.41 -4.53 -12.82
C CYS A 269 -25.12 -3.74 -13.03
N LYS A 270 -24.55 -3.13 -11.97
CA LYS A 270 -23.37 -2.26 -12.06
C LYS A 270 -22.15 -2.88 -12.74
N GLY A 271 -21.95 -4.19 -12.58
CA GLY A 271 -20.87 -4.91 -13.26
C GLY A 271 -21.09 -4.96 -14.78
N ILE A 272 -22.29 -5.39 -15.20
CA ILE A 272 -22.69 -5.43 -16.61
C ILE A 272 -22.73 -4.04 -17.22
N GLU A 273 -23.23 -3.04 -16.48
CA GLU A 273 -23.26 -1.64 -16.92
C GLU A 273 -21.85 -1.12 -17.24
N ALA A 274 -20.84 -1.46 -16.43
CA ALA A 274 -19.45 -1.09 -16.68
C ALA A 274 -18.90 -1.75 -17.95
N ASP A 275 -19.19 -3.03 -18.16
CA ASP A 275 -18.75 -3.78 -19.33
C ASP A 275 -19.42 -3.30 -20.63
N VAL A 276 -20.73 -3.06 -20.59
CA VAL A 276 -21.51 -2.55 -21.71
C VAL A 276 -21.07 -1.12 -22.05
N ASN A 277 -20.82 -0.26 -21.05
CA ASN A 277 -20.27 1.07 -21.27
C ASN A 277 -18.88 1.04 -21.91
N ARG A 278 -18.02 0.11 -21.48
CA ARG A 278 -16.69 -0.08 -22.08
C ARG A 278 -16.82 -0.47 -23.55
N GLU A 279 -17.70 -1.41 -23.86
CA GLU A 279 -17.92 -1.87 -25.24
C GLU A 279 -18.56 -0.80 -26.12
N LEU A 280 -19.59 -0.10 -25.63
CA LEU A 280 -20.25 1.00 -26.33
C LEU A 280 -19.25 2.11 -26.69
N ARG A 281 -18.44 2.54 -25.73
CA ARG A 281 -17.40 3.58 -25.94
C ARG A 281 -16.30 3.11 -26.89
N SER A 282 -15.93 1.83 -26.83
CA SER A 282 -14.95 1.22 -27.73
C SER A 282 -15.44 1.20 -29.18
N ARG A 283 -16.68 0.75 -29.42
CA ARG A 283 -17.26 0.70 -30.78
C ARG A 283 -17.46 2.08 -31.38
N ILE A 284 -18.03 3.01 -30.60
CA ILE A 284 -18.20 4.40 -31.03
C ILE A 284 -16.85 5.05 -31.32
N GLY A 285 -15.87 4.91 -30.41
CA GLY A 285 -14.53 5.47 -30.60
C GLY A 285 -13.84 4.94 -31.86
N LYS A 286 -14.00 3.64 -32.19
CA LYS A 286 -13.47 3.04 -33.43
C LYS A 286 -14.16 3.62 -34.67
N ALA A 287 -15.48 3.77 -34.66
CA ALA A 287 -16.23 4.28 -35.81
C ALA A 287 -15.97 5.77 -36.07
N GLU A 288 -15.89 6.58 -35.02
CA GLU A 288 -15.56 8.01 -35.12
C GLU A 288 -14.12 8.21 -35.61
N SER A 289 -13.19 7.36 -35.16
CA SER A 289 -11.79 7.38 -35.61
C SER A 289 -11.62 6.90 -37.05
N ALA A 290 -12.47 6.00 -37.53
CA ALA A 290 -12.44 5.50 -38.91
C ALA A 290 -12.91 6.57 -39.91
N LYS A 291 -13.98 7.31 -39.60
CA LYS A 291 -14.43 8.43 -40.45
C LYS A 291 -13.49 9.63 -40.48
N GLY A 292 -12.77 9.88 -39.38
CA GLY A 292 -11.69 10.87 -39.36
C GLY A 292 -10.55 10.56 -40.36
N ARG A 293 -10.46 9.32 -40.87
CA ARG A 293 -9.53 8.91 -41.95
C ARG A 293 -10.17 8.98 -43.35
N GLU A 294 -11.48 8.82 -43.47
CA GLU A 294 -12.20 8.90 -44.76
C GLU A 294 -12.49 10.36 -45.18
N GLN A 295 -12.77 11.26 -44.23
CA GLN A 295 -12.99 12.69 -44.54
C GLN A 295 -11.72 13.45 -44.98
N SER A 296 -10.53 12.88 -44.78
CA SER A 296 -9.28 13.44 -45.30
C SER A 296 -8.93 12.97 -46.72
N ALA A 297 -9.77 12.15 -47.36
CA ALA A 297 -9.51 11.54 -48.66
C ALA A 297 -10.27 12.19 -49.84
N ASP A 298 -11.20 13.14 -49.60
CA ASP A 298 -12.11 13.67 -50.63
C ASP A 298 -11.70 15.06 -51.20
N ASP A 299 -10.56 15.62 -50.79
CA ASP A 299 -10.08 16.96 -51.20
C ASP A 299 -8.72 16.94 -51.93
N ARG A 300 -8.48 15.97 -52.83
CA ARG A 300 -7.32 16.02 -53.74
C ARG A 300 -7.68 15.55 -55.14
N GLU A 301 -8.30 16.44 -55.91
CA GLU A 301 -8.11 16.48 -57.36
C GLU A 301 -6.83 17.27 -57.69
N ASP A 302 -6.11 16.72 -58.66
CA ASP A 302 -4.98 17.26 -59.42
C ASP A 302 -3.68 17.59 -58.65
N LEU A 303 -2.69 16.70 -58.82
CA LEU A 303 -1.34 17.02 -59.31
C LEU A 303 -0.54 15.72 -59.49
N GLU A 304 0.09 15.59 -60.66
CA GLU A 304 0.93 14.47 -61.13
C GLU A 304 2.14 14.15 -60.23
N PRO A 305 2.72 12.93 -60.34
CA PRO A 305 3.55 12.34 -59.30
C PRO A 305 4.99 12.83 -59.38
N ASP A 306 5.57 13.14 -58.23
CA ASP A 306 7.02 13.16 -58.08
C ASP A 306 7.40 12.27 -56.88
N ASP A 307 8.29 11.33 -57.16
CA ASP A 307 8.78 10.29 -56.25
C ASP A 307 9.47 10.91 -55.03
N GLU A 308 9.04 10.53 -53.83
CA GLU A 308 9.87 10.25 -52.64
C GLU A 308 8.96 9.96 -51.42
N GLU A 309 8.81 8.68 -51.05
CA GLU A 309 8.15 8.26 -49.81
C GLU A 309 8.87 8.86 -48.58
N LYS A 310 8.26 9.86 -47.92
CA LYS A 310 8.66 10.28 -46.57
C LYS A 310 7.95 9.42 -45.52
N PRO A 311 8.70 8.81 -44.56
CA PRO A 311 8.12 7.88 -43.60
C PRO A 311 7.19 8.59 -42.61
N THR A 312 6.05 7.96 -42.31
CA THR A 312 5.09 8.43 -41.31
C THR A 312 5.73 8.52 -39.92
N PRO A 313 5.41 9.54 -39.09
CA PRO A 313 6.03 9.70 -37.78
C PRO A 313 5.66 8.56 -36.84
N LYS A 314 6.67 7.85 -36.30
CA LYS A 314 6.48 6.76 -35.32
C LYS A 314 5.65 7.22 -34.11
N SER A 315 4.77 6.34 -33.64
CA SER A 315 3.91 6.58 -32.46
C SER A 315 4.75 6.94 -31.21
N ALA A 316 4.15 7.63 -30.24
CA ALA A 316 4.86 7.99 -29.00
C ALA A 316 5.33 6.74 -28.21
N ALA A 317 4.52 5.68 -28.17
CA ALA A 317 4.87 4.41 -27.55
C ALA A 317 6.04 3.72 -28.28
N THR A 318 6.00 3.67 -29.62
CA THR A 318 7.08 3.10 -30.43
C THR A 318 8.41 3.84 -30.24
N ARG A 319 8.36 5.17 -30.13
CA ARG A 319 9.55 5.98 -29.84
C ARG A 319 10.10 5.71 -28.43
N LEU A 320 9.22 5.56 -27.44
CA LEU A 320 9.65 5.17 -26.08
C LEU A 320 10.34 3.80 -26.05
N VAL A 321 9.76 2.80 -26.72
CA VAL A 321 10.34 1.46 -26.80
C VAL A 321 11.72 1.52 -27.46
N GLN A 322 11.87 2.33 -28.52
CA GLN A 322 13.17 2.57 -29.16
C GLN A 322 14.17 3.26 -28.25
N PHE A 323 13.74 4.25 -27.46
CA PHE A 323 14.64 4.89 -26.49
C PHE A 323 15.11 3.91 -25.43
N ALA A 324 14.24 2.99 -25.02
CA ALA A 324 14.56 1.97 -24.05
C ALA A 324 15.45 0.84 -24.62
N GLU A 325 15.72 0.77 -25.94
CA GLU A 325 16.63 -0.24 -26.52
C GLU A 325 18.06 -0.16 -25.96
N GLU A 326 18.45 1.00 -25.42
CA GLU A 326 19.74 1.19 -24.74
C GLU A 326 19.83 0.49 -23.38
N PHE A 327 18.71 0.07 -22.80
CA PHE A 327 18.68 -0.59 -21.49
C PHE A 327 18.77 -2.10 -21.61
N ALA A 328 19.41 -2.72 -20.62
CA ALA A 328 19.51 -4.18 -20.52
C ALA A 328 18.29 -4.75 -19.78
N PHE A 329 17.41 -5.42 -20.51
CA PHE A 329 16.25 -6.13 -19.95
C PHE A 329 16.57 -7.61 -19.70
N PHE A 330 15.88 -8.19 -18.72
CA PHE A 330 15.95 -9.61 -18.37
C PHE A 330 14.74 -9.98 -17.51
N HIS A 331 14.57 -11.26 -17.19
CA HIS A 331 13.55 -11.72 -16.25
C HIS A 331 14.14 -12.71 -15.24
N ASP A 332 13.47 -12.91 -14.11
CA ASP A 332 13.86 -13.92 -13.12
C ASP A 332 13.15 -15.26 -13.34
N PRO A 333 13.56 -16.35 -12.64
CA PRO A 333 12.90 -17.66 -12.74
C PRO A 333 11.42 -17.68 -12.30
N GLN A 334 10.90 -16.57 -11.76
CA GLN A 334 9.49 -16.39 -11.39
C GLN A 334 8.73 -15.55 -12.43
N SER A 335 9.30 -15.37 -13.63
CA SER A 335 8.74 -14.58 -14.73
C SER A 335 8.43 -13.13 -14.34
N ARG A 336 9.25 -12.52 -13.47
CA ARG A 336 9.22 -11.08 -13.21
C ARG A 336 10.20 -10.38 -14.13
N ALA A 337 9.75 -9.35 -14.82
CA ALA A 337 10.57 -8.56 -15.75
C ALA A 337 11.33 -7.43 -15.04
N PHE A 338 12.62 -7.31 -15.36
CA PHE A 338 13.53 -6.32 -14.81
C PHE A 338 14.30 -5.57 -15.90
N VAL A 339 14.80 -4.41 -15.52
CA VAL A 339 15.72 -3.59 -16.31
C VAL A 339 16.94 -3.25 -15.45
N CYS A 340 18.13 -3.39 -16.04
CA CYS A 340 19.40 -2.97 -15.47
C CYS A 340 19.79 -1.61 -16.09
N LEU A 341 20.04 -0.63 -15.24
CA LEU A 341 20.30 0.77 -15.60
C LEU A 341 21.65 1.19 -15.04
N ASP A 342 22.53 1.72 -15.88
CA ASP A 342 23.77 2.33 -15.41
C ASP A 342 23.51 3.82 -15.05
N LEU A 343 23.41 4.11 -13.76
CA LEU A 343 23.10 5.43 -13.20
C LEU A 343 24.25 5.88 -12.31
N ASN A 344 24.72 7.13 -12.48
CA ASN A 344 25.75 7.74 -11.62
C ASN A 344 27.00 6.87 -11.38
N GLY A 345 27.41 6.06 -12.37
CA GLY A 345 28.59 5.20 -12.30
C GLY A 345 28.38 3.82 -11.69
N HIS A 346 27.16 3.44 -11.32
CA HIS A 346 26.80 2.11 -10.81
C HIS A 346 25.59 1.52 -11.54
N SER A 347 25.34 0.22 -11.36
CA SER A 347 24.23 -0.48 -12.00
C SER A 347 23.08 -0.67 -11.01
N GLU A 348 21.88 -0.21 -11.37
CA GLU A 348 20.64 -0.40 -10.61
C GLU A 348 19.70 -1.38 -11.33
N ILE A 349 18.99 -2.21 -10.57
CA ILE A 349 17.98 -3.13 -11.13
C ILE A 349 16.59 -2.76 -10.62
N TRP A 350 15.70 -2.42 -11.56
CA TRP A 350 14.33 -2.04 -11.27
C TRP A 350 13.33 -2.98 -11.95
N PRO A 351 12.19 -3.29 -11.33
CA PRO A 351 11.09 -3.95 -12.03
C PRO A 351 10.59 -3.08 -13.19
N VAL A 352 10.29 -3.69 -14.33
CA VAL A 352 9.80 -2.96 -15.52
C VAL A 352 8.44 -2.29 -15.24
N ASN A 353 7.62 -2.87 -14.38
CA ASN A 353 6.31 -2.29 -14.01
C ASN A 353 6.40 -1.20 -12.92
N SER A 354 7.59 -0.96 -12.34
CA SER A 354 7.78 -0.03 -11.22
C SER A 354 7.45 1.42 -11.57
N LEU A 355 7.04 2.19 -10.55
CA LEU A 355 6.79 3.62 -10.69
C LEU A 355 8.06 4.38 -11.07
N GLN A 356 9.21 3.97 -10.52
CA GLN A 356 10.52 4.55 -10.80
C GLN A 356 10.88 4.42 -12.28
N PHE A 357 10.72 3.24 -12.87
CA PHE A 357 11.00 3.03 -14.29
C PHE A 357 10.03 3.78 -15.20
N ARG A 358 8.73 3.81 -14.86
CA ARG A 358 7.73 4.63 -15.56
C ARG A 358 8.12 6.11 -15.58
N ASN A 359 8.58 6.64 -14.45
CA ASN A 359 9.03 8.02 -14.33
C ASN A 359 10.32 8.28 -15.14
N LEU A 360 11.25 7.32 -15.17
CA LEU A 360 12.46 7.40 -15.99
C LEU A 360 12.12 7.48 -17.48
N LEU A 361 11.25 6.60 -17.98
CA LEU A 361 10.79 6.63 -19.37
C LEU A 361 10.11 7.96 -19.71
N ALA A 362 9.25 8.47 -18.82
CA ALA A 362 8.61 9.77 -19.01
C ALA A 362 9.62 10.93 -19.06
N LYS A 363 10.63 10.92 -18.18
CA LYS A 363 11.74 11.88 -18.18
C LYS A 363 12.51 11.83 -19.50
N GLU A 364 12.89 10.63 -19.95
CA GLU A 364 13.69 10.44 -21.16
C GLU A 364 12.94 10.89 -22.42
N PHE A 365 11.65 10.56 -22.50
CA PHE A 365 10.78 11.02 -23.57
C PHE A 365 10.69 12.55 -23.61
N TYR A 366 10.49 13.20 -22.46
CA TYR A 366 10.46 14.66 -22.37
C TYR A 366 11.80 15.27 -22.76
N HIS A 367 12.92 14.68 -22.34
CA HIS A 367 14.25 15.22 -22.64
C HIS A 367 14.55 15.18 -24.15
N ARG A 368 14.20 14.08 -24.83
CA ARG A 368 14.42 13.90 -26.28
C ARG A 368 13.42 14.64 -27.15
N THR A 369 12.16 14.77 -26.72
CA THR A 369 11.09 15.30 -27.57
C THR A 369 10.58 16.68 -27.17
N ARG A 370 10.93 17.15 -25.96
CA ARG A 370 10.37 18.34 -25.30
C ARG A 370 8.84 18.33 -25.17
N LYS A 371 8.22 17.15 -25.26
CA LYS A 371 6.77 16.93 -25.13
C LYS A 371 6.48 15.98 -23.98
N ALA A 372 5.38 16.23 -23.27
CA ALA A 372 4.90 15.29 -22.27
C ALA A 372 4.37 14.02 -22.94
N ILE A 373 4.67 12.86 -22.35
CA ILE A 373 4.07 11.60 -22.77
C ILE A 373 2.70 11.42 -22.13
N ASN A 374 1.72 10.94 -22.90
CA ASN A 374 0.42 10.60 -22.35
C ASN A 374 0.45 9.24 -21.62
N ARG A 375 -0.48 9.03 -20.69
CA ARG A 375 -0.55 7.84 -19.83
C ARG A 375 -0.68 6.53 -20.62
N ASN A 376 -1.46 6.51 -21.68
CA ASN A 376 -1.71 5.30 -22.48
C ASN A 376 -0.44 4.88 -23.23
N ALA A 377 0.22 5.82 -23.91
CA ALA A 377 1.46 5.55 -24.63
C ALA A 377 2.59 5.05 -23.70
N LEU A 378 2.66 5.58 -22.47
CA LEU A 378 3.60 5.08 -21.46
C LEU A 378 3.23 3.65 -21.00
N ALA A 379 1.94 3.38 -20.77
CA ALA A 379 1.47 2.05 -20.39
C ALA A 379 1.71 1.01 -21.49
N ASP A 380 1.43 1.35 -22.74
CA ASP A 380 1.66 0.50 -23.91
C ASP A 380 3.16 0.20 -24.09
N ALA A 381 4.01 1.22 -23.92
CA ALA A 381 5.46 1.04 -23.97
C ALA A 381 5.96 0.11 -22.85
N VAL A 382 5.53 0.33 -21.61
CA VAL A 382 5.91 -0.55 -20.46
C VAL A 382 5.43 -1.98 -20.67
N THR A 383 4.21 -2.16 -21.17
CA THR A 383 3.67 -3.50 -21.49
C THR A 383 4.49 -4.19 -22.57
N THR A 384 4.89 -3.45 -23.62
CA THR A 384 5.76 -3.96 -24.69
C THR A 384 7.14 -4.35 -24.15
N LEU A 385 7.75 -3.49 -23.34
CA LEU A 385 9.07 -3.76 -22.73
C LEU A 385 9.02 -4.92 -21.74
N GLN A 386 7.91 -5.08 -21.01
CA GLN A 386 7.68 -6.23 -20.15
C GLN A 386 7.60 -7.52 -20.97
N GLY A 387 6.82 -7.53 -22.06
CA GLY A 387 6.77 -8.68 -22.97
C GLY A 387 8.15 -9.04 -23.53
N ARG A 388 8.90 -8.06 -24.01
CA ARG A 388 10.28 -8.25 -24.48
C ARG A 388 11.18 -8.84 -23.39
N ALA A 389 11.12 -8.30 -22.18
CA ALA A 389 11.94 -8.78 -21.07
C ALA A 389 11.65 -10.24 -20.71
N LEU A 390 10.38 -10.67 -20.81
CA LEU A 390 9.94 -12.03 -20.48
C LEU A 390 10.25 -13.06 -21.58
N PHE A 391 10.13 -12.68 -22.85
CA PHE A 391 10.18 -13.65 -23.96
C PHE A 391 11.41 -13.52 -24.86
N ASP A 392 12.05 -12.34 -24.91
CA ASP A 392 13.15 -12.06 -25.85
C ASP A 392 14.49 -11.77 -25.15
N CYS A 393 14.54 -11.84 -23.82
CA CYS A 393 15.70 -11.47 -23.02
C CYS A 393 16.09 -12.61 -22.06
N PRO A 394 17.36 -12.65 -21.60
CA PRO A 394 17.86 -13.78 -20.80
C PRO A 394 17.15 -13.88 -19.43
N GLU A 395 17.01 -15.11 -18.94
CA GLU A 395 16.64 -15.38 -17.55
C GLU A 395 17.87 -15.17 -16.64
N LYS A 396 17.72 -14.38 -15.57
CA LYS A 396 18.76 -14.16 -14.54
C LYS A 396 18.12 -14.00 -13.15
N PRO A 397 18.68 -14.61 -12.09
CA PRO A 397 18.14 -14.45 -10.74
C PRO A 397 18.35 -13.02 -10.21
N VAL A 398 17.40 -12.55 -9.42
CA VAL A 398 17.47 -11.27 -8.69
C VAL A 398 17.39 -11.53 -7.19
N PHE A 399 18.28 -10.90 -6.45
CA PHE A 399 18.45 -11.14 -5.02
C PHE A 399 18.07 -9.92 -4.19
N LEU A 400 17.70 -10.18 -2.93
CA LEU A 400 17.38 -9.16 -1.95
C LEU A 400 18.36 -9.29 -0.78
N ARG A 401 19.17 -8.26 -0.54
CA ARG A 401 20.19 -8.15 0.53
C ARG A 401 21.35 -9.14 0.47
N VAL A 402 21.10 -10.41 0.16
CA VAL A 402 22.09 -11.49 0.15
C VAL A 402 21.92 -12.33 -1.12
N ALA A 403 23.02 -12.64 -1.79
CA ALA A 403 23.07 -13.49 -2.98
C ALA A 403 24.18 -14.55 -2.86
N PRO A 404 23.98 -15.77 -3.37
CA PRO A 404 25.11 -16.67 -3.63
C PRO A 404 25.98 -16.12 -4.77
N HIS A 405 27.29 -16.30 -4.68
CA HIS A 405 28.22 -15.94 -5.75
C HIS A 405 29.42 -16.88 -5.76
N ASP A 406 29.56 -17.67 -6.82
CA ASP A 406 30.54 -18.75 -6.93
C ASP A 406 30.51 -19.66 -5.69
N GLU A 407 31.63 -19.87 -5.01
CA GLU A 407 31.73 -20.62 -3.74
C GLU A 407 31.49 -19.73 -2.49
N GLY A 408 31.03 -18.50 -2.69
CA GLY A 408 30.88 -17.47 -1.66
C GLY A 408 29.50 -16.80 -1.64
N ILE A 409 29.46 -15.65 -0.99
CA ILE A 409 28.24 -14.88 -0.73
C ILE A 409 28.50 -13.41 -1.04
N LEU A 410 27.51 -12.74 -1.65
CA LEU A 410 27.46 -11.29 -1.78
C LEU A 410 26.41 -10.71 -0.84
N VAL A 411 26.77 -9.65 -0.14
CA VAL A 411 25.87 -8.87 0.72
C VAL A 411 25.74 -7.46 0.18
N ASP A 412 24.53 -7.06 -0.18
CA ASP A 412 24.24 -5.68 -0.59
C ASP A 412 24.27 -4.75 0.63
N LEU A 413 25.17 -3.75 0.59
CA LEU A 413 25.27 -2.75 1.65
C LEU A 413 24.06 -1.82 1.65
N CYS A 414 23.29 -1.74 0.56
CA CYS A 414 22.21 -0.77 0.39
C CYS A 414 22.67 0.68 0.61
N ASP A 415 23.92 0.98 0.28
CA ASP A 415 24.48 2.33 0.33
C ASP A 415 24.20 3.09 -0.99
N PRO A 416 24.32 4.43 -1.01
CA PRO A 416 24.07 5.21 -2.22
C PRO A 416 24.99 4.87 -3.40
N GLN A 417 26.14 4.22 -3.16
CA GLN A 417 27.13 3.85 -4.17
C GLN A 417 26.85 2.49 -4.83
N TRP A 418 25.85 1.73 -4.36
CA TRP A 418 25.53 0.39 -4.87
C TRP A 418 26.64 -0.64 -4.67
N ARG A 419 27.43 -0.47 -3.61
CA ARG A 419 28.51 -1.38 -3.25
C ARG A 419 27.97 -2.64 -2.58
N VAL A 420 28.72 -3.72 -2.74
CA VAL A 420 28.41 -5.03 -2.13
C VAL A 420 29.66 -5.58 -1.43
N VAL A 421 29.46 -6.40 -0.40
CA VAL A 421 30.55 -7.15 0.24
C VAL A 421 30.58 -8.54 -0.37
N GLU A 422 31.70 -8.89 -1.00
CA GLU A 422 32.01 -10.27 -1.41
C GLU A 422 32.67 -10.99 -0.25
N ILE A 423 32.17 -12.18 0.08
CA ILE A 423 32.62 -13.00 1.19
C ILE A 423 32.94 -14.39 0.64
N THR A 424 34.16 -14.85 0.89
CA THR A 424 34.68 -16.17 0.49
C THR A 424 35.24 -16.89 1.71
N CYS A 425 35.68 -18.14 1.56
CA CYS A 425 36.36 -18.87 2.64
C CYS A 425 37.72 -18.26 3.02
N ASP A 426 38.31 -17.39 2.19
CA ASP A 426 39.61 -16.74 2.45
C ASP A 426 39.48 -15.38 3.14
N GLY A 427 38.35 -14.71 2.97
CA GLY A 427 38.10 -13.37 3.51
C GLY A 427 36.95 -12.67 2.82
N TRP A 428 36.78 -11.38 3.14
CA TRP A 428 35.78 -10.52 2.51
C TRP A 428 36.39 -9.22 1.99
N ARG A 429 35.76 -8.64 0.96
CA ARG A 429 36.14 -7.34 0.39
C ARG A 429 34.91 -6.60 -0.14
N ILE A 430 34.98 -5.27 -0.20
CA ILE A 430 33.94 -4.45 -0.82
C ILE A 430 34.19 -4.38 -2.32
N LEU A 431 33.14 -4.60 -3.11
CA LEU A 431 33.12 -4.42 -4.56
C LEU A 431 32.32 -3.16 -4.91
N GLU A 432 32.90 -2.31 -5.75
CA GLU A 432 32.24 -1.10 -6.28
C GLU A 432 31.12 -1.41 -7.27
N LYS A 433 31.17 -2.59 -7.90
CA LYS A 433 30.16 -3.07 -8.83
C LYS A 433 29.79 -4.50 -8.52
N SER A 434 28.51 -4.74 -8.26
CA SER A 434 27.99 -6.09 -8.03
C SER A 434 28.02 -6.93 -9.32
N PRO A 435 28.55 -8.17 -9.27
CA PRO A 435 28.50 -9.09 -10.41
C PRO A 435 27.11 -9.77 -10.56
N VAL A 436 26.26 -9.67 -9.53
CA VAL A 436 24.89 -10.20 -9.52
C VAL A 436 23.86 -9.10 -9.35
N GLY A 437 22.62 -9.40 -9.70
CA GLY A 437 21.54 -8.43 -9.62
C GLY A 437 20.88 -8.33 -8.25
N PHE A 438 20.96 -7.16 -7.60
CA PHE A 438 20.21 -6.85 -6.38
C PHE A 438 19.03 -5.93 -6.66
N ILE A 439 17.87 -6.25 -6.10
CA ILE A 439 16.75 -5.32 -6.00
C ILE A 439 16.75 -4.63 -4.64
N ARG A 440 16.53 -3.31 -4.65
CA ARG A 440 16.34 -2.50 -3.44
C ARG A 440 14.92 -1.99 -3.38
N THR A 441 14.31 -2.06 -2.20
CA THR A 441 12.97 -1.51 -1.94
C THR A 441 13.08 -0.18 -1.18
N GLY A 442 12.06 0.69 -1.29
CA GLY A 442 12.11 2.03 -0.69
C GLY A 442 12.26 2.07 0.84
N SER A 443 11.96 0.96 1.51
CA SER A 443 12.09 0.84 2.97
C SER A 443 13.46 0.37 3.43
N MET A 444 14.28 -0.22 2.54
CA MET A 444 15.63 -0.67 2.89
C MET A 444 16.52 0.51 3.28
N ARG A 445 17.45 0.24 4.19
CA ARG A 445 18.48 1.18 4.64
C ARG A 445 19.85 0.50 4.59
N SER A 446 20.89 1.32 4.66
CA SER A 446 22.26 0.87 4.54
C SER A 446 22.71 0.04 5.75
N LEU A 447 23.44 -1.03 5.48
CA LEU A 447 24.30 -1.71 6.45
C LEU A 447 25.48 -0.79 6.78
N PRO A 448 26.10 -0.93 7.98
CA PRO A 448 27.25 -0.12 8.34
C PRO A 448 28.45 -0.45 7.44
N GLU A 449 29.35 0.52 7.24
CA GLU A 449 30.65 0.26 6.64
C GLU A 449 31.44 -0.70 7.53
N PRO A 450 31.94 -1.84 7.03
CA PRO A 450 32.74 -2.74 7.84
C PRO A 450 34.12 -2.13 8.13
N THR A 451 34.69 -2.49 9.28
CA THR A 451 35.97 -1.99 9.80
C THR A 451 36.90 -3.16 10.12
N PRO A 452 38.23 -3.01 9.96
CA PRO A 452 39.17 -4.04 10.38
C PRO A 452 39.03 -4.40 11.87
N GLY A 453 39.12 -5.68 12.21
CA GLY A 453 39.06 -6.17 13.59
C GLY A 453 37.63 -6.26 14.13
N GLY A 454 36.80 -7.11 13.52
CA GLY A 454 35.43 -7.33 13.97
C GLY A 454 35.35 -7.87 15.40
N SER A 455 34.33 -7.43 16.14
CA SER A 455 33.99 -8.02 17.44
C SER A 455 32.51 -7.99 17.70
N ILE A 456 31.94 -9.13 18.12
CA ILE A 456 30.55 -9.20 18.57
C ILE A 456 30.40 -8.76 20.03
N ASN A 457 31.48 -8.68 20.81
CA ASN A 457 31.42 -8.37 22.25
C ASN A 457 30.65 -7.10 22.61
N PRO A 458 30.76 -5.98 21.86
CA PRO A 458 29.95 -4.79 22.12
C PRO A 458 28.43 -5.03 22.05
N LEU A 459 27.98 -6.07 21.33
CA LEU A 459 26.56 -6.44 21.30
C LEU A 459 26.07 -6.91 22.66
N TRP A 460 26.92 -7.61 23.43
CA TRP A 460 26.60 -8.14 24.76
C TRP A 460 26.48 -7.05 25.83
N ASP A 461 27.03 -5.87 25.58
CA ASP A 461 26.87 -4.69 26.45
C ASP A 461 25.55 -3.94 26.20
N ILE A 462 24.85 -4.28 25.10
CA ILE A 462 23.65 -3.58 24.61
C ILE A 462 22.42 -4.49 24.70
N LEU A 463 22.59 -5.80 24.52
CA LEU A 463 21.53 -6.79 24.67
C LEU A 463 21.53 -7.42 26.08
N ASN A 464 20.35 -7.56 26.68
CA ASN A 464 20.17 -8.19 27.99
C ASN A 464 20.11 -9.72 27.88
N VAL A 465 21.12 -10.32 27.27
CA VAL A 465 21.18 -11.76 26.99
C VAL A 465 22.23 -12.41 27.89
N THR A 466 21.85 -13.49 28.59
CA THR A 466 22.77 -14.23 29.45
C THR A 466 23.89 -14.87 28.64
N PRO A 467 25.08 -15.13 29.24
CA PRO A 467 26.16 -15.82 28.55
C PRO A 467 25.75 -17.14 27.86
N GLY A 468 24.86 -17.93 28.48
CA GLY A 468 24.36 -19.18 27.90
C GLY A 468 23.45 -19.00 26.68
N GLN A 469 22.84 -17.82 26.51
CA GLN A 469 21.94 -17.50 25.39
C GLN A 469 22.67 -16.81 24.22
N ARG A 470 23.90 -16.30 24.43
CA ARG A 470 24.72 -15.64 23.40
C ARG A 470 24.98 -16.50 22.16
N PRO A 471 25.26 -17.82 22.28
CA PRO A 471 25.43 -18.68 21.11
C PRO A 471 24.21 -18.68 20.19
N LEU A 472 22.98 -18.66 20.74
CA LEU A 472 21.76 -18.62 19.95
C LEU A 472 21.61 -17.31 19.16
N VAL A 473 21.94 -16.17 19.78
CA VAL A 473 21.95 -14.87 19.09
C VAL A 473 22.99 -14.85 17.97
N ALA A 474 24.21 -15.31 18.26
CA ALA A 474 25.29 -15.39 17.29
C ALA A 474 24.94 -16.30 16.09
N GLY A 475 24.38 -17.49 16.37
CA GLY A 475 23.90 -18.42 15.35
C GLY A 475 22.76 -17.84 14.51
N ALA A 476 21.84 -17.08 15.12
CA ALA A 476 20.78 -16.38 14.39
C ALA A 476 21.36 -15.33 13.42
N LEU A 477 22.25 -14.46 13.91
CA LEU A 477 22.89 -13.43 13.09
C LEU A 477 23.62 -14.05 11.89
N LEU A 478 24.39 -15.11 12.11
CA LEU A 478 25.12 -15.81 11.06
C LEU A 478 24.18 -16.51 10.06
N ASN A 479 23.15 -17.20 10.55
CA ASN A 479 22.17 -17.89 9.71
C ASN A 479 21.40 -16.93 8.80
N TYR A 480 21.14 -15.69 9.23
CA TYR A 480 20.30 -14.76 8.46
C TYR A 480 21.03 -14.19 7.23
N PHE A 481 22.35 -14.36 7.16
CA PHE A 481 23.16 -14.10 5.97
C PHE A 481 23.40 -15.34 5.08
N HIS A 482 22.83 -16.51 5.41
CA HIS A 482 22.90 -17.67 4.52
C HIS A 482 22.10 -17.42 3.22
N PRO A 483 22.64 -17.65 2.00
CA PRO A 483 21.99 -17.22 0.76
C PRO A 483 20.63 -17.91 0.52
N ALA A 484 20.48 -19.17 0.92
CA ALA A 484 19.32 -19.99 0.57
C ALA A 484 18.44 -20.44 1.77
N GLY A 485 18.86 -20.20 3.01
CA GLY A 485 18.26 -20.84 4.19
C GLY A 485 18.48 -22.37 4.24
N PRO A 486 17.70 -23.14 5.03
CA PRO A 486 16.56 -22.70 5.84
C PRO A 486 16.99 -21.71 6.94
N PHE A 487 16.03 -20.93 7.43
CA PHE A 487 16.29 -19.89 8.42
C PHE A 487 15.65 -20.21 9.76
N PHE A 488 16.38 -19.97 10.85
CA PHE A 488 15.79 -20.04 12.18
C PHE A 488 14.70 -18.97 12.36
N VAL A 489 13.71 -19.28 13.19
CA VAL A 489 12.76 -18.28 13.70
C VAL A 489 13.27 -17.81 15.07
N THR A 490 13.72 -16.58 15.19
CA THR A 490 14.15 -16.06 16.49
C THR A 490 12.94 -15.61 17.29
N ASN A 491 12.69 -16.21 18.46
CA ASN A 491 11.66 -15.78 19.40
C ASN A 491 12.31 -15.15 20.64
N LEU A 492 12.08 -13.85 20.84
CA LEU A 492 12.58 -13.12 22.00
C LEU A 492 11.55 -13.20 23.14
N VAL A 493 11.95 -13.87 24.23
CA VAL A 493 11.12 -14.12 25.41
C VAL A 493 11.70 -13.38 26.62
N GLY A 494 10.85 -13.04 27.58
CA GLY A 494 11.25 -12.40 28.83
C GLY A 494 10.07 -11.65 29.44
N GLU A 495 10.15 -11.32 30.73
CA GLU A 495 9.11 -10.58 31.43
C GLU A 495 8.92 -9.15 30.88
N GLN A 496 7.94 -8.42 31.41
CA GLN A 496 7.79 -7.00 31.12
C GLN A 496 9.02 -6.23 31.65
N GLY A 497 9.60 -5.34 30.84
CA GLY A 497 10.79 -4.56 31.23
C GLY A 497 12.14 -5.14 30.79
N THR A 498 12.14 -6.22 30.00
CA THR A 498 13.35 -6.87 29.43
C THR A 498 13.83 -6.25 28.09
N ALA A 499 13.10 -5.24 27.58
CA ALA A 499 13.38 -4.53 26.33
C ALA A 499 13.35 -5.39 25.03
N LYS A 500 12.46 -6.38 24.96
CA LYS A 500 12.26 -7.28 23.80
C LYS A 500 12.19 -6.56 22.44
N SER A 501 11.33 -5.54 22.32
CA SER A 501 11.20 -4.78 21.06
C SER A 501 12.49 -4.02 20.71
N CYS A 502 13.27 -3.60 21.71
CA CYS A 502 14.55 -2.96 21.45
C CYS A 502 15.60 -3.96 20.93
N ALA A 503 15.68 -5.15 21.54
CA ALA A 503 16.54 -6.24 21.06
C ALA A 503 16.17 -6.66 19.62
N ALA A 504 14.88 -6.80 19.31
CA ALA A 504 14.39 -7.11 17.97
C ALA A 504 14.84 -6.06 16.94
N ARG A 505 14.76 -4.76 17.29
CA ARG A 505 15.24 -3.65 16.44
C ARG A 505 16.73 -3.73 16.19
N ILE A 506 17.53 -3.97 17.22
CA ILE A 506 18.99 -4.09 17.13
C ILE A 506 19.36 -5.22 16.17
N LEU A 507 18.80 -6.42 16.37
CA LEU A 507 19.06 -7.58 15.49
C LEU A 507 18.63 -7.28 14.04
N ARG A 508 17.44 -6.70 13.85
CA ARG A 508 16.96 -6.26 12.53
C ARG A 508 17.94 -5.32 11.85
N MET A 509 18.47 -4.32 12.57
CA MET A 509 19.40 -3.32 12.05
C MET A 509 20.83 -3.84 11.81
N LEU A 510 21.18 -5.02 12.31
CA LEU A 510 22.43 -5.70 11.96
C LEU A 510 22.31 -6.53 10.68
N ILE A 511 21.10 -7.02 10.38
CA ILE A 511 20.86 -7.98 9.29
C ILE A 511 20.32 -7.31 8.03
N ASP A 512 19.22 -6.56 8.19
CA ASP A 512 18.55 -5.91 7.06
C ASP A 512 17.87 -4.62 7.56
N PRO A 513 18.67 -3.54 7.67
CA PRO A 513 18.23 -2.24 8.15
C PRO A 513 17.05 -1.74 7.33
N ASN A 514 16.07 -1.18 8.03
CA ASN A 514 14.82 -0.73 7.42
C ASN A 514 14.31 0.57 8.08
N GLU A 515 13.58 1.38 7.32
CA GLU A 515 12.88 2.58 7.84
C GLU A 515 11.91 2.25 8.96
N THR A 516 11.26 1.09 8.87
CA THR A 516 10.34 0.55 9.89
C THR A 516 10.88 -0.82 10.31
N PRO A 517 11.84 -0.87 11.26
CA PRO A 517 12.53 -2.11 11.61
C PRO A 517 11.58 -3.20 12.10
N LEU A 518 10.54 -2.81 12.83
CA LEU A 518 9.51 -3.69 13.37
C LEU A 518 8.15 -3.40 12.74
N ARG A 519 7.34 -4.44 12.58
CA ARG A 519 5.96 -4.31 12.09
C ARG A 519 4.98 -5.02 13.00
N SER A 520 3.75 -4.52 12.99
CA SER A 520 2.63 -5.23 13.61
C SER A 520 2.36 -6.55 12.87
N PRO A 521 1.76 -7.55 13.55
CA PRO A 521 1.43 -8.82 12.94
C PRO A 521 0.53 -8.65 11.71
N PRO A 522 0.77 -9.41 10.62
CA PRO A 522 -0.10 -9.40 9.45
C PRO A 522 -1.50 -9.95 9.80
N ARG A 523 -2.52 -9.50 9.06
CA ARG A 523 -3.90 -9.98 9.23
C ARG A 523 -4.20 -11.20 8.37
N THR A 524 -3.44 -11.39 7.28
CA THR A 524 -3.62 -12.46 6.30
C THR A 524 -2.27 -13.02 5.84
N GLU A 525 -2.27 -14.22 5.23
CA GLU A 525 -1.07 -14.78 4.59
C GLU A 525 -0.53 -13.88 3.47
N GLN A 526 -1.43 -13.22 2.72
CA GLN A 526 -1.06 -12.27 1.66
C GLN A 526 -0.27 -11.08 2.22
N ASP A 527 -0.71 -10.50 3.35
CA ASP A 527 0.01 -9.40 3.98
C ASP A 527 1.42 -9.82 4.41
N LEU A 528 1.57 -11.05 4.94
CA LEU A 528 2.87 -11.61 5.30
C LEU A 528 3.77 -11.76 4.07
N LEU A 529 3.22 -12.24 2.95
CA LEU A 529 3.98 -12.44 1.72
C LEU A 529 4.40 -11.12 1.08
N VAL A 530 3.56 -10.10 1.11
CA VAL A 530 3.93 -8.74 0.67
C VAL A 530 5.08 -8.20 1.50
N GLN A 531 5.05 -8.41 2.82
CA GLN A 531 6.15 -8.04 3.71
C GLN A 531 7.43 -8.83 3.36
N ALA A 532 7.34 -10.14 3.17
CA ALA A 532 8.46 -11.01 2.82
C ALA A 532 9.06 -10.73 1.44
N ALA A 533 8.24 -10.29 0.47
CA ALA A 533 8.69 -9.93 -0.87
C ALA A 533 9.66 -8.75 -0.85
N SER A 534 9.46 -7.80 0.08
CA SER A 534 10.17 -6.52 0.13
C SER A 534 11.25 -6.43 1.21
N ASN A 535 11.35 -7.43 2.09
CA ASN A 535 12.28 -7.44 3.23
C ASN A 535 13.06 -8.73 3.25
N ARG A 536 14.37 -8.66 3.54
CA ARG A 536 15.19 -9.86 3.70
C ARG A 536 14.85 -10.60 4.98
N CYS A 537 14.49 -9.91 6.06
CA CYS A 537 14.03 -10.50 7.31
C CYS A 537 12.68 -9.90 7.73
N VAL A 538 11.76 -10.73 8.21
CA VAL A 538 10.46 -10.29 8.73
C VAL A 538 10.57 -10.18 10.24
N ALA A 539 10.32 -8.99 10.80
CA ALA A 539 10.35 -8.78 12.24
C ALA A 539 8.98 -8.30 12.74
N LEU A 540 8.32 -9.16 13.52
CA LEU A 540 6.99 -8.95 14.06
C LEU A 540 7.06 -8.57 15.53
N ASP A 541 6.38 -7.48 15.88
CA ASP A 541 6.39 -6.87 17.21
C ASP A 541 5.02 -6.99 17.89
N ASN A 542 5.04 -7.13 19.22
CA ASN A 542 3.86 -7.22 20.08
C ASN A 542 2.90 -8.37 19.71
N LEU A 543 3.43 -9.56 19.44
CA LEU A 543 2.61 -10.76 19.24
C LEU A 543 2.10 -11.30 20.58
N SER A 544 0.91 -10.90 21.02
CA SER A 544 0.30 -11.46 22.25
C SER A 544 -0.17 -12.90 22.10
N THR A 545 -0.59 -13.29 20.89
CA THR A 545 -1.00 -14.66 20.57
C THR A 545 -0.51 -15.03 19.17
N LEU A 546 -0.28 -16.32 18.93
CA LEU A 546 0.09 -16.84 17.61
C LEU A 546 -1.03 -17.70 17.03
N PRO A 547 -1.82 -17.15 16.09
CA PRO A 547 -2.84 -17.92 15.37
C PRO A 547 -2.22 -19.11 14.61
N PRO A 548 -2.93 -20.24 14.48
CA PRO A 548 -2.43 -21.41 13.73
C PRO A 548 -1.97 -21.07 12.31
N TRP A 549 -2.77 -20.30 11.56
CA TRP A 549 -2.44 -19.90 10.19
C TRP A 549 -1.11 -19.14 10.10
N LEU A 550 -0.83 -18.28 11.08
CA LEU A 550 0.40 -17.48 11.11
C LEU A 550 1.58 -18.36 11.49
N SER A 551 1.43 -19.26 12.48
CA SER A 551 2.43 -20.26 12.83
C SER A 551 2.86 -21.08 11.61
N ASP A 552 1.88 -21.64 10.89
CA ASP A 552 2.14 -22.48 9.71
C ASP A 552 2.81 -21.66 8.59
N SER A 553 2.37 -20.42 8.39
CA SER A 553 2.95 -19.52 7.40
C SER A 553 4.38 -19.13 7.71
N LEU A 554 4.72 -18.88 8.99
CA LEU A 554 6.08 -18.58 9.41
C LEU A 554 7.01 -19.80 9.25
N CYS A 555 6.52 -21.02 9.55
CA CYS A 555 7.27 -22.25 9.30
C CYS A 555 7.55 -22.46 7.80
N ARG A 556 6.55 -22.23 6.93
CA ARG A 556 6.73 -22.28 5.47
C ARG A 556 7.71 -21.20 4.99
N LEU A 557 7.64 -19.99 5.55
CA LEU A 557 8.53 -18.88 5.19
C LEU A 557 9.98 -19.14 5.61
N ALA A 558 10.21 -19.81 6.74
CA ALA A 558 11.54 -20.16 7.23
C ALA A 558 12.24 -21.25 6.39
N THR A 559 11.48 -22.22 5.88
CA THR A 559 12.03 -23.44 5.23
C THR A 559 11.79 -23.50 3.71
N GLY A 560 10.84 -22.71 3.20
CA GLY A 560 10.46 -22.49 1.80
C GLY A 560 9.47 -23.49 1.23
N GLY A 561 8.32 -23.64 1.90
CA GLY A 561 7.13 -24.23 1.28
C GLY A 561 6.52 -23.26 0.24
N GLY A 562 5.83 -23.80 -0.77
CA GLY A 562 5.12 -22.98 -1.75
C GLY A 562 4.06 -22.11 -1.07
N HIS A 563 4.12 -20.80 -1.30
CA HIS A 563 3.12 -19.85 -0.83
C HIS A 563 2.29 -19.38 -2.04
N SER A 564 1.05 -19.85 -2.13
CA SER A 564 0.11 -19.32 -3.11
C SER A 564 -0.63 -18.13 -2.51
N ALA A 565 -0.58 -16.99 -3.18
CA ALA A 565 -1.40 -15.83 -2.87
C ALA A 565 -2.19 -15.41 -4.11
N ARG A 566 -3.52 -15.28 -3.94
CA ARG A 566 -4.36 -14.64 -4.95
C ARG A 566 -4.07 -13.13 -4.96
N SER A 567 -3.82 -12.56 -6.12
CA SER A 567 -3.65 -11.11 -6.30
C SER A 567 -4.94 -10.37 -5.91
N LEU A 568 -4.83 -9.29 -5.13
CA LEU A 568 -5.90 -8.33 -4.96
C LEU A 568 -5.71 -7.24 -6.02
N TYR A 569 -6.70 -7.14 -6.93
CA TYR A 569 -6.78 -6.17 -8.04
C TYR A 569 -5.82 -6.41 -9.21
N THR A 570 -6.00 -7.53 -9.91
CA THR A 570 -5.97 -7.68 -11.39
C THR A 570 -6.29 -9.13 -11.68
N ASP A 571 -6.98 -9.37 -12.79
CA ASP A 571 -7.58 -10.62 -13.27
C ASP A 571 -6.95 -11.94 -12.77
N ALA A 572 -7.81 -12.83 -12.24
CA ALA A 572 -7.78 -14.28 -12.03
C ALA A 572 -6.49 -15.15 -12.09
N GLU A 573 -5.27 -14.60 -12.02
CA GLU A 573 -4.02 -15.38 -12.02
C GLU A 573 -3.49 -15.58 -10.59
N GLU A 574 -3.20 -16.85 -10.26
CA GLU A 574 -2.59 -17.26 -9.01
C GLU A 574 -1.09 -16.94 -9.05
N PHE A 575 -0.66 -15.90 -8.35
CA PHE A 575 0.76 -15.57 -8.25
C PHE A 575 1.40 -16.37 -7.11
N THR A 576 2.23 -17.35 -7.46
CA THR A 576 2.99 -18.14 -6.47
C THR A 576 4.29 -17.41 -6.16
N LEU A 577 4.40 -16.81 -4.99
CA LEU A 577 5.65 -16.22 -4.51
C LEU A 577 6.41 -17.25 -3.68
N SER A 578 7.43 -17.87 -4.26
CA SER A 578 8.34 -18.76 -3.52
C SER A 578 9.46 -17.94 -2.89
N VAL A 579 9.36 -17.65 -1.59
CA VAL A 579 10.38 -16.92 -0.83
C VAL A 579 10.68 -17.61 0.50
N LYS A 580 11.97 -17.62 0.85
CA LYS A 580 12.45 -17.98 2.20
C LYS A 580 12.96 -16.73 2.90
N ARG A 581 12.55 -16.49 4.15
CA ARG A 581 12.98 -15.34 4.95
C ARG A 581 13.26 -15.74 6.40
N PRO A 582 14.32 -15.20 7.02
CA PRO A 582 14.45 -15.21 8.45
C PRO A 582 13.36 -14.40 9.15
N VAL A 583 12.99 -14.83 10.35
CA VAL A 583 11.87 -14.27 11.10
C VAL A 583 12.33 -13.90 12.51
N ILE A 584 12.01 -12.68 12.97
CA ILE A 584 12.17 -12.26 14.37
C ILE A 584 10.78 -12.07 14.94
N LEU A 585 10.49 -12.73 16.05
CA LEU A 585 9.25 -12.62 16.81
C LEU A 585 9.58 -12.03 18.17
N ASN A 586 8.71 -11.16 18.67
CA ASN A 586 8.70 -10.80 20.07
C ASN A 586 7.27 -10.81 20.64
N GLY A 587 7.16 -11.10 21.94
CA GLY A 587 5.90 -11.08 22.67
C GLY A 587 5.23 -12.44 22.85
N ILE A 588 5.75 -13.52 22.26
CA ILE A 588 5.15 -14.86 22.38
C ILE A 588 5.86 -15.66 23.48
N GLU A 589 5.17 -15.84 24.61
CA GLU A 589 5.66 -16.66 25.73
C GLU A 589 5.49 -18.16 25.48
N ASP A 590 4.52 -18.57 24.64
CA ASP A 590 4.16 -19.98 24.44
C ASP A 590 4.33 -20.44 22.97
N VAL A 591 5.53 -20.26 22.42
CA VAL A 591 5.92 -20.95 21.17
C VAL A 591 6.01 -22.47 21.39
N ALA A 592 6.17 -22.91 22.65
CA ALA A 592 6.18 -24.31 23.08
C ALA A 592 4.92 -25.06 22.66
N ALA A 593 3.75 -24.43 22.80
CA ALA A 593 2.47 -25.00 22.41
C ALA A 593 2.29 -25.14 20.89
N ARG A 594 3.32 -24.85 20.08
CA ARG A 594 3.35 -25.07 18.62
C ARG A 594 4.56 -25.94 18.27
N PRO A 595 4.47 -27.28 18.37
CA PRO A 595 5.60 -28.18 18.19
C PRO A 595 6.39 -27.95 16.88
N ASP A 596 5.68 -27.71 15.76
CA ASP A 596 6.32 -27.48 14.47
C ASP A 596 7.15 -26.16 14.44
N LEU A 597 6.64 -25.09 15.06
CA LEU A 597 7.37 -23.83 15.14
C LEU A 597 8.52 -23.91 16.16
N ALA A 598 8.27 -24.54 17.31
CA ALA A 598 9.23 -24.78 18.37
C ALA A 598 10.54 -25.42 17.87
N GLU A 599 10.45 -26.46 17.05
CA GLU A 599 11.61 -27.14 16.46
C GLU A 599 12.42 -26.25 15.51
N ARG A 600 11.79 -25.21 14.93
CA ARG A 600 12.43 -24.26 14.00
C ARG A 600 12.87 -22.96 14.68
N ALA A 601 12.44 -22.74 15.92
CA ALA A 601 12.63 -21.47 16.62
C ALA A 601 13.85 -21.48 17.55
N LEU A 602 14.61 -20.40 17.59
CA LEU A 602 15.58 -20.11 18.65
C LEU A 602 14.84 -19.34 19.75
N GLN A 603 14.68 -19.97 20.92
CA GLN A 603 14.15 -19.31 22.11
C GLN A 603 15.27 -18.54 22.76
N ILE A 604 15.21 -17.22 22.74
CA ILE A 604 16.24 -16.35 23.32
C ILE A 604 15.59 -15.59 24.47
N GLU A 605 15.98 -15.96 25.68
CA GLU A 605 15.50 -15.33 26.90
C GLU A 605 16.29 -14.07 27.22
N LEU A 606 15.57 -12.98 27.49
CA LEU A 606 16.12 -11.69 27.87
C LEU A 606 15.91 -11.45 29.38
N GLU A 607 16.97 -11.03 30.06
CA GLU A 607 16.93 -10.73 31.49
C GLU A 607 16.26 -9.37 31.76
N THR A 608 15.63 -9.27 32.93
CA THR A 608 15.09 -8.01 33.44
C THR A 608 16.22 -7.03 33.69
N ILE A 609 16.05 -5.78 33.28
CA ILE A 609 17.08 -4.74 33.42
C ILE A 609 17.00 -4.16 34.85
N PRO A 610 18.03 -4.36 35.69
CA PRO A 610 18.11 -3.74 37.02
C PRO A 610 18.10 -2.21 36.91
N GLU A 611 17.55 -1.51 37.92
CA GLU A 611 17.37 -0.05 37.86
C GLU A 611 18.69 0.71 37.64
N ASP A 612 19.78 0.24 38.23
CA ASP A 612 21.14 0.79 38.11
C ASP A 612 21.78 0.57 36.72
N ARG A 613 21.24 -0.36 35.93
CA ARG A 613 21.68 -0.65 34.55
C ARG A 613 20.75 -0.08 33.49
N ARG A 614 19.62 0.54 33.88
CA ARG A 614 18.70 1.16 32.92
C ARG A 614 19.40 2.32 32.20
N MET A 615 19.25 2.32 30.89
CA MET A 615 19.79 3.35 30.01
C MET A 615 18.67 4.04 29.24
N THR A 616 18.84 5.32 28.92
CA THR A 616 17.89 5.97 28.01
C THR A 616 18.01 5.39 26.61
N GLU A 617 16.90 5.35 25.87
CA GLU A 617 16.90 4.86 24.47
C GLU A 617 17.92 5.65 23.61
N LYS A 618 18.04 6.96 23.83
CA LYS A 618 19.01 7.81 23.12
C LYS A 618 20.46 7.37 23.34
N GLU A 619 20.85 7.06 24.58
CA GLU A 619 22.20 6.61 24.91
C GLU A 619 22.48 5.21 24.36
N LEU A 620 21.47 4.34 24.41
CA LEU A 620 21.54 3.00 23.84
C LEU A 620 21.82 3.06 22.34
N TRP A 621 21.04 3.85 21.59
CA TRP A 621 21.26 4.02 20.14
C TRP A 621 22.61 4.64 19.82
N ARG A 622 23.07 5.60 20.64
CA ARG A 622 24.42 6.16 20.47
C ARG A 622 25.51 5.09 20.64
N LYS A 623 25.39 4.24 21.67
CA LYS A 623 26.33 3.11 21.88
C LYS A 623 26.25 2.10 20.73
N PHE A 624 25.04 1.74 20.32
CA PHE A 624 24.81 0.80 19.24
C PHE A 624 25.41 1.30 17.92
N GLU A 625 25.07 2.51 17.47
CA GLU A 625 25.60 3.03 16.20
C GLU A 625 27.13 3.17 16.21
N ALA A 626 27.73 3.49 17.36
CA ALA A 626 29.19 3.51 17.51
C ALA A 626 29.83 2.11 17.38
N ALA A 627 29.17 1.08 17.91
CA ALA A 627 29.66 -0.31 17.88
C ALA A 627 29.28 -1.07 16.60
N ARG A 628 28.25 -0.61 15.89
CA ARG A 628 27.61 -1.31 14.78
C ARG A 628 28.58 -1.73 13.65
N PRO A 629 29.55 -0.90 13.21
CA PRO A 629 30.57 -1.32 12.24
C PRO A 629 31.41 -2.52 12.68
N GLN A 630 31.84 -2.53 13.95
CA GLN A 630 32.66 -3.61 14.50
C GLN A 630 31.85 -4.91 14.65
N ILE A 631 30.59 -4.81 15.08
CA ILE A 631 29.68 -5.95 15.17
C ILE A 631 29.41 -6.54 13.79
N PHE A 632 29.13 -5.69 12.79
CA PHE A 632 28.89 -6.15 11.42
C PHE A 632 30.13 -6.84 10.84
N SER A 633 31.33 -6.31 11.11
CA SER A 633 32.58 -6.92 10.66
C SER A 633 32.79 -8.30 11.29
N ALA A 634 32.44 -8.48 12.57
CA ALA A 634 32.46 -9.81 13.19
C ALA A 634 31.48 -10.78 12.53
N ILE A 635 30.31 -10.31 12.07
CA ILE A 635 29.38 -11.16 11.31
C ILE A 635 30.01 -11.58 9.98
N LEU A 636 30.68 -10.66 9.26
CA LEU A 636 31.40 -10.99 8.02
C LEU A 636 32.52 -12.02 8.27
N ASP A 637 33.33 -11.82 9.31
CA ASP A 637 34.40 -12.74 9.71
C ASP A 637 33.83 -14.13 10.08
N ALA A 638 32.66 -14.17 10.74
CA ALA A 638 31.97 -15.41 11.04
C ALA A 638 31.42 -16.11 9.79
N ILE A 639 30.99 -15.38 8.76
CA ILE A 639 30.59 -15.96 7.47
C ILE A 639 31.81 -16.58 6.76
N VAL A 640 32.97 -15.89 6.76
CA VAL A 640 34.23 -16.45 6.22
C VAL A 640 34.58 -17.75 6.93
N CYS A 641 34.50 -17.76 8.26
CA CYS A 641 34.74 -18.95 9.08
C CYS A 641 33.75 -20.07 8.76
N ALA A 642 32.45 -19.76 8.67
CA ALA A 642 31.43 -20.73 8.32
C ALA A 642 31.66 -21.37 6.94
N LEU A 643 31.96 -20.57 5.90
CA LEU A 643 32.29 -21.08 4.57
C LEU A 643 33.49 -22.05 4.59
N ARG A 644 34.51 -21.73 5.40
CA ARG A 644 35.75 -22.52 5.50
C ARG A 644 35.57 -23.82 6.30
N GLU A 645 34.82 -23.77 7.39
CA GLU A 645 34.72 -24.87 8.34
C GLU A 645 33.51 -25.78 8.08
N LEU A 646 32.47 -25.31 7.39
CA LEU A 646 31.25 -26.08 7.12
C LEU A 646 31.52 -27.51 6.57
N PRO A 647 32.45 -27.74 5.61
CA PRO A 647 32.74 -29.08 5.12
C PRO A 647 33.34 -30.03 6.16
N LYS A 648 33.87 -29.50 7.28
CA LYS A 648 34.53 -30.24 8.36
C LYS A 648 33.62 -30.50 9.56
N VAL A 649 32.58 -29.68 9.74
CA VAL A 649 31.66 -29.79 10.88
C VAL A 649 30.86 -31.08 10.78
N LYS A 650 30.84 -31.83 11.88
CA LYS A 650 29.97 -33.00 12.07
C LYS A 650 29.26 -32.84 13.40
N LEU A 651 27.93 -32.97 13.38
CA LEU A 651 27.11 -32.97 14.57
C LEU A 651 26.81 -34.42 14.97
N ASP A 652 26.83 -34.70 16.28
CA ASP A 652 26.52 -36.04 16.80
C ASP A 652 25.06 -36.44 16.51
N SER A 653 24.15 -35.46 16.51
CA SER A 653 22.76 -35.63 16.10
C SER A 653 22.28 -34.44 15.29
N LEU A 654 21.58 -34.68 14.19
CA LEU A 654 21.04 -33.62 13.34
C LEU A 654 19.68 -33.14 13.87
N PRO A 655 19.51 -31.85 14.21
CA PRO A 655 18.21 -31.30 14.58
C PRO A 655 17.31 -31.12 13.36
N ARG A 656 16.03 -30.77 13.59
CA ARG A 656 15.05 -30.46 12.53
C ARG A 656 15.58 -29.43 11.52
N MET A 657 16.31 -28.44 12.01
CA MET A 657 16.96 -27.38 11.22
C MET A 657 18.44 -27.71 10.95
N ALA A 658 18.71 -28.91 10.42
CA ALA A 658 20.06 -29.46 10.27
C ALA A 658 21.05 -28.53 9.55
N ASP A 659 20.71 -28.05 8.36
CA ASP A 659 21.59 -27.18 7.57
C ASP A 659 21.88 -25.85 8.26
N ALA A 660 20.86 -25.27 8.92
CA ALA A 660 21.01 -24.04 9.67
C ALA A 660 21.88 -24.23 10.93
N ALA A 661 21.76 -25.39 11.59
CA ALA A 661 22.57 -25.74 12.74
C ALA A 661 24.04 -25.97 12.36
N LEU A 662 24.29 -26.74 11.28
CA LEU A 662 25.64 -26.93 10.73
C LEU A 662 26.29 -25.58 10.38
N TRP A 663 25.55 -24.69 9.73
CA TRP A 663 26.01 -23.35 9.39
C TRP A 663 26.36 -22.50 10.62
N ALA A 664 25.49 -22.49 11.63
CA ALA A 664 25.73 -21.75 12.87
C ALA A 664 26.97 -22.28 13.62
N THR A 665 27.09 -23.59 13.78
CA THR A 665 28.25 -24.25 14.41
C THR A 665 29.55 -23.99 13.63
N ALA A 666 29.50 -23.97 12.30
CA ALA A 666 30.69 -23.74 11.48
C ALA A 666 31.33 -22.35 11.71
N GLY A 667 30.53 -21.32 11.99
CA GLY A 667 31.05 -19.96 12.18
C GLY A 667 31.13 -19.48 13.64
N GLU A 668 30.68 -20.26 14.63
CA GLU A 668 30.56 -19.79 16.01
C GLU A 668 31.90 -19.38 16.65
N THR A 669 32.98 -20.05 16.26
CA THR A 669 34.32 -19.80 16.82
C THR A 669 34.86 -18.42 16.45
N ALA A 670 34.43 -17.85 15.32
CA ALA A 670 34.78 -16.48 14.92
C ALA A 670 34.18 -15.42 15.85
N PHE A 671 33.10 -15.76 16.58
CA PHE A 671 32.54 -14.91 17.62
C PHE A 671 33.25 -15.04 18.98
N GLY A 672 34.34 -15.82 19.04
CA GLY A 672 35.06 -16.11 20.28
C GLY A 672 34.34 -17.13 21.18
N LEU A 673 33.40 -17.89 20.63
CA LEU A 673 32.72 -18.99 21.31
C LEU A 673 33.53 -20.29 21.19
N GLU A 674 33.41 -21.18 22.17
CA GLU A 674 33.96 -22.53 22.06
C GLU A 674 33.12 -23.35 21.07
N GLY A 675 33.78 -24.22 20.30
CA GLY A 675 33.10 -25.09 19.34
C GLY A 675 32.12 -26.04 20.04
N GLY A 676 30.91 -26.16 19.51
CA GLY A 676 29.81 -26.94 20.06
C GLY A 676 28.83 -26.14 20.92
N THR A 677 29.21 -24.95 21.41
CA THR A 677 28.37 -24.19 22.36
C THR A 677 27.03 -23.74 21.79
N PHE A 678 26.94 -23.48 20.48
CA PHE A 678 25.65 -23.26 19.81
C PHE A 678 24.74 -24.48 19.94
N MET A 679 25.26 -25.68 19.67
CA MET A 679 24.47 -26.90 19.71
C MET A 679 24.08 -27.28 21.14
N ASP A 680 24.95 -27.04 22.12
CA ASP A 680 24.62 -27.21 23.53
C ASP A 680 23.43 -26.31 23.92
N ALA A 681 23.52 -25.01 23.61
CA ALA A 681 22.44 -24.06 23.87
C ALA A 681 21.16 -24.39 23.07
N TYR A 682 21.29 -24.86 21.83
CA TYR A 682 20.17 -25.20 20.96
C TYR A 682 19.45 -26.48 21.39
N SER A 683 20.17 -27.43 22.00
CA SER A 683 19.63 -28.71 22.46
C SER A 683 19.00 -28.63 23.85
N MET A 684 19.38 -27.64 24.66
CA MET A 684 18.76 -27.32 25.95
C MET A 684 17.36 -26.67 25.81
N LYS A 685 16.71 -26.76 24.65
CA LYS A 685 15.35 -26.29 24.47
C LYS A 685 14.38 -27.19 25.25
N TRP A 686 13.63 -26.56 26.16
CA TRP A 686 12.62 -27.08 27.09
C TRP A 686 13.15 -27.45 28.47
#